data_AF-A0A7Y5B6Q0-F1
#
_entry.id   AF-A0A7Y5B6Q0-F1
#
_cell.length_a   1.000
_cell.length_b   1.000
_cell.length_c   1.000
_cell.angle_alpha   90.00
_cell.angle_beta   90.00
_cell.angle_gamma   90.00
#
_symmetry.space_group_name_H-M   'P 1'
#
loop_
_entity.id
_entity.type
_entity.pdbx_description
1 polymer ?
#
loop_
_entity_poly.entity_id
_entity_poly.type
_entity_poly.pdbx_seq_one_letter_code
_entity_poly.pdbx_strand_id
1 'polypeptide(L)'
;MMRRWVALIAVWCAVAQAQQEGQLGRWSFVNSDAGQPLRWRTDYNNAPGFTAAPWYDETSPHGISTDFRQTFGIDSALLHTNWVVFWGAGTQNFSNSNLRTGYSPTLLWNPFDQTERGRRGFVRHNRDPQPGLPGEGQPTIDANIHTGGHVRLPDGRLFVVGGCWFRADLNFASDGLRSTYLFDPARFDPFVPPTSALASPWRLLTRNGLPYNSNDPETVPVLTNEARRYPSALAMPDGNVLVVGGTIDNHSTQNCTGAFRFTSTYELYDAATNRYIAYPLRAESCVGNWWHPEDQRRFLGDGYPWVFLTSRFNGQDEFARIVYAGQREPVYTLDPYNLSGGWTRRTPLGNAQRKVRIWGSAALLPNPVLNPQTPQEQALNQILCFGGYDQCTIVSTDTAEILDFSQGDTPHRRVFDLPGPRLDADGVLLPTGEIYILGGLNRSYFGSCQWSRDNILFDTWLYTPPASGASNGSFRPAARMDELDRDGCNIFCSGSETQCDRGYLTKDGARGHHSSALLLPDGRVLSSGTEMKAPGSDSCTVVNRFPTLFDPPYLLKDGGQPEPRPTIQSISRTDPLDYGETIVMSVGLPGPLGEKFEVSSIALMRPGSSTHAVNFEQRLVRCKFEITSQSPQQAKIEATMPWSPNTAPPGWYMLFVNVKRMSDGKIIPSMAQWVRLDVPADFTPWSVSGSGGKGIKIRFYDPASGLMLRQYDAPSDGFDAFGACGRMRTSLPKGVYKIEANGLTKEMLFVPGEGFSL
;
A
#
# COMPACT_ATOMS: atom_id res chain seq x y z
N MET A 1 -3.34 -28.78 23.73
CA MET A 1 -4.54 -28.92 22.87
C MET A 1 -5.79 -28.32 23.51
N MET A 2 -6.21 -28.72 24.73
CA MET A 2 -7.43 -28.18 25.38
C MET A 2 -7.52 -26.64 25.45
N ARG A 3 -6.45 -25.91 25.78
CA ARG A 3 -6.47 -24.43 25.81
C ARG A 3 -6.78 -23.78 24.45
N ARG A 4 -6.33 -24.37 23.34
CA ARG A 4 -6.64 -23.88 21.98
C ARG A 4 -8.10 -24.15 21.61
N TRP A 5 -8.64 -25.30 22.00
CA TRP A 5 -10.06 -25.62 21.79
C TRP A 5 -10.98 -24.71 22.58
N VAL A 6 -10.66 -24.41 23.84
CA VAL A 6 -11.43 -23.47 24.66
C VAL A 6 -11.39 -22.05 24.10
N ALA A 7 -10.23 -21.60 23.60
CA ALA A 7 -10.12 -20.30 22.95
C ALA A 7 -10.92 -20.22 21.64
N LEU A 8 -10.84 -21.26 20.79
CA LEU A 8 -11.63 -21.35 19.56
C LEU A 8 -13.14 -21.37 19.84
N ILE A 9 -13.60 -22.12 20.85
CA ILE A 9 -15.01 -22.16 21.25
C ILE A 9 -15.45 -20.81 21.81
N ALA A 10 -14.61 -20.15 22.62
CA ALA A 10 -14.93 -18.83 23.18
C ALA A 10 -15.03 -17.76 22.08
N VAL A 11 -14.13 -17.78 21.09
CA VAL A 11 -14.21 -16.91 19.90
C VAL A 11 -15.46 -17.22 19.10
N TRP A 12 -15.77 -18.50 18.86
CA TRP A 12 -16.94 -18.90 18.10
C TRP A 12 -18.25 -18.51 18.80
N CYS A 13 -18.36 -18.70 20.12
CA CYS A 13 -19.50 -18.25 20.91
C CYS A 13 -19.62 -16.72 20.93
N ALA A 14 -18.50 -15.99 21.08
CA ALA A 14 -18.50 -14.53 21.04
C ALA A 14 -18.89 -13.99 19.66
N VAL A 15 -18.41 -14.61 18.59
CA VAL A 15 -18.82 -14.30 17.22
C VAL A 15 -20.31 -14.58 17.05
N ALA A 16 -20.77 -15.79 17.38
CA ALA A 16 -22.18 -16.18 17.23
C ALA A 16 -23.12 -15.25 18.01
N GLN A 17 -22.72 -14.83 19.21
CA GLN A 17 -23.47 -13.87 20.02
C GLN A 17 -23.44 -12.46 19.40
N ALA A 18 -22.27 -11.96 18.99
CA ALA A 18 -22.13 -10.66 18.33
C ALA A 18 -22.88 -10.59 16.98
N GLN A 19 -23.02 -11.73 16.30
CA GLN A 19 -23.80 -11.90 15.08
C GLN A 19 -25.31 -11.73 15.33
N GLN A 20 -25.80 -12.29 16.43
CA GLN A 20 -27.19 -12.10 16.87
C GLN A 20 -27.45 -10.65 17.29
N GLU A 21 -26.41 -9.95 17.78
CA GLU A 21 -26.47 -8.55 18.22
C GLU A 21 -26.14 -7.54 17.10
N GLY A 22 -25.86 -7.98 15.86
CA GLY A 22 -25.60 -7.08 14.72
C GLY A 22 -24.28 -6.30 14.78
N GLN A 23 -23.33 -6.70 15.64
CA GLN A 23 -22.07 -5.97 15.87
C GLN A 23 -20.94 -6.35 14.90
N LEU A 24 -21.18 -7.36 14.05
CA LEU A 24 -20.23 -7.89 13.07
C LEU A 24 -20.47 -7.31 11.67
N GLY A 25 -19.40 -7.24 10.89
CA GLY A 25 -19.46 -6.91 9.47
C GLY A 25 -20.00 -8.08 8.65
N ARG A 26 -20.23 -7.83 7.37
CA ARG A 26 -20.77 -8.82 6.43
C ARG A 26 -19.83 -9.00 5.25
N TRP A 27 -19.69 -10.24 4.82
CA TRP A 27 -19.00 -10.55 3.57
C TRP A 27 -19.99 -10.71 2.42
N SER A 28 -19.56 -10.25 1.24
CA SER A 28 -20.25 -10.47 -0.03
C SER A 28 -19.23 -10.75 -1.13
N PHE A 29 -19.65 -11.44 -2.19
CA PHE A 29 -18.86 -11.53 -3.41
C PHE A 29 -18.95 -10.23 -4.19
N VAL A 30 -17.87 -9.89 -4.88
CA VAL A 30 -17.90 -8.86 -5.93
C VAL A 30 -19.01 -9.23 -6.92
N ASN A 31 -19.85 -8.25 -7.25
CA ASN A 31 -20.96 -8.37 -8.19
C ASN A 31 -22.15 -9.24 -7.73
N SER A 32 -22.37 -9.47 -6.42
CA SER A 32 -23.66 -10.02 -5.98
C SER A 32 -24.77 -8.99 -6.16
N ASP A 33 -25.64 -9.16 -7.18
CA ASP A 33 -26.84 -8.34 -7.31
C ASP A 33 -27.70 -8.47 -6.03
N ALA A 34 -28.27 -7.33 -5.61
CA ALA A 34 -29.23 -7.12 -4.53
C ALA A 34 -29.86 -8.39 -3.89
N GLY A 35 -29.11 -9.06 -3.01
CA GLY A 35 -29.63 -10.12 -2.16
C GLY A 35 -29.75 -11.52 -2.76
N GLN A 36 -29.12 -11.81 -3.91
CA GLN A 36 -28.97 -13.18 -4.41
C GLN A 36 -27.47 -13.54 -4.51
N PRO A 37 -27.01 -14.66 -3.92
CA PRO A 37 -25.69 -15.18 -4.24
C PRO A 37 -25.70 -15.58 -5.73
N LEU A 38 -24.90 -14.90 -6.56
CA LEU A 38 -24.77 -15.30 -7.96
C LEU A 38 -24.22 -16.73 -8.03
N ARG A 39 -25.03 -17.67 -8.52
CA ARG A 39 -24.59 -19.02 -8.88
C ARG A 39 -24.04 -18.95 -10.31
N TRP A 40 -22.79 -18.52 -10.41
CA TRP A 40 -22.10 -18.11 -11.65
C TRP A 40 -21.99 -19.16 -12.79
N ARG A 41 -22.50 -20.39 -12.64
CA ARG A 41 -22.55 -21.38 -13.74
C ARG A 41 -23.94 -21.57 -14.37
N THR A 42 -25.03 -21.37 -13.64
CA THR A 42 -26.38 -21.55 -14.19
C THR A 42 -26.89 -20.30 -14.88
N ASP A 43 -26.55 -19.12 -14.36
CA ASP A 43 -27.09 -17.86 -14.89
C ASP A 43 -26.33 -17.41 -16.15
N TYR A 44 -25.08 -17.83 -16.32
CA TYR A 44 -24.27 -17.52 -17.50
C TYR A 44 -24.71 -18.30 -18.75
N ASN A 45 -25.25 -19.50 -18.58
CA ASN A 45 -25.68 -20.37 -19.69
C ASN A 45 -27.19 -20.31 -19.97
N ASN A 46 -28.02 -19.90 -19.01
CA ASN A 46 -29.48 -20.00 -19.13
C ASN A 46 -30.24 -18.67 -19.11
N ALA A 47 -29.55 -17.51 -19.12
CA ALA A 47 -30.22 -16.23 -19.33
C ALA A 47 -30.78 -16.17 -20.77
N PRO A 48 -32.11 -16.07 -20.99
CA PRO A 48 -32.69 -16.05 -22.33
C PRO A 48 -32.25 -14.76 -23.03
N GLY A 49 -31.30 -14.88 -23.96
CA GLY A 49 -30.66 -13.76 -24.66
C GLY A 49 -29.13 -13.86 -24.73
N PHE A 50 -28.50 -14.72 -23.92
CA PHE A 50 -27.06 -15.00 -23.97
C PHE A 50 -26.77 -16.31 -24.71
N THR A 51 -26.83 -16.29 -26.04
CA THR A 51 -26.03 -17.25 -26.80
C THR A 51 -24.56 -16.91 -26.57
N ALA A 52 -23.77 -17.86 -26.09
CA ALA A 52 -22.32 -17.78 -26.08
C ALA A 52 -21.83 -17.51 -27.51
N ALA A 53 -21.67 -16.23 -27.85
CA ALA A 53 -20.88 -15.86 -29.00
C ALA A 53 -19.43 -16.26 -28.66
N PRO A 54 -18.77 -17.06 -29.50
CA PRO A 54 -17.43 -17.54 -29.25
C PRO A 54 -16.46 -16.36 -29.42
N TRP A 55 -16.22 -15.62 -28.35
CA TRP A 55 -15.13 -14.64 -28.27
C TRP A 55 -13.84 -15.25 -27.74
N TYR A 56 -13.82 -16.57 -27.57
CA TYR A 56 -12.61 -17.36 -27.39
C TYR A 56 -12.18 -17.87 -28.77
N ASP A 57 -11.37 -17.08 -29.46
CA ASP A 57 -10.59 -17.56 -30.58
C ASP A 57 -9.13 -17.54 -30.15
N GLU A 58 -8.56 -18.71 -29.89
CA GLU A 58 -7.13 -18.87 -29.58
C GLU A 58 -6.22 -18.36 -30.72
N THR A 59 -6.80 -18.09 -31.91
CA THR A 59 -6.10 -17.52 -33.07
C THR A 59 -6.25 -16.01 -33.22
N SER A 60 -7.04 -15.33 -32.36
CA SER A 60 -7.23 -13.87 -32.42
C SER A 60 -6.24 -13.13 -31.50
N PRO A 61 -5.36 -12.26 -32.03
CA PRO A 61 -4.37 -11.52 -31.24
C PRO A 61 -4.97 -10.37 -30.39
N HIS A 62 -6.30 -10.22 -30.34
CA HIS A 62 -7.00 -9.12 -29.67
C HIS A 62 -8.07 -9.57 -28.66
N GLY A 63 -8.09 -10.84 -28.26
CA GLY A 63 -9.13 -11.38 -27.38
C GLY A 63 -9.15 -10.75 -25.97
N ILE A 64 -10.27 -10.10 -25.62
CA ILE A 64 -10.62 -9.73 -24.24
C ILE A 64 -11.01 -11.02 -23.51
N SER A 65 -10.23 -11.43 -22.52
CA SER A 65 -10.62 -12.49 -21.60
C SER A 65 -11.56 -11.91 -20.54
N THR A 66 -12.73 -12.50 -20.36
CA THR A 66 -13.60 -12.23 -19.20
C THR A 66 -13.20 -13.10 -18.00
N ASP A 67 -12.05 -13.78 -18.08
CA ASP A 67 -11.71 -14.86 -17.16
C ASP A 67 -10.70 -14.42 -16.10
N PHE A 68 -11.23 -14.02 -14.94
CA PHE A 68 -10.47 -13.82 -13.69
C PHE A 68 -9.54 -15.00 -13.37
N ARG A 69 -9.75 -16.21 -13.95
CA ARG A 69 -8.93 -17.40 -13.72
C ARG A 69 -7.44 -17.23 -14.05
N GLN A 70 -7.04 -16.27 -14.89
CA GLN A 70 -5.63 -16.12 -15.32
C GLN A 70 -4.83 -15.03 -14.57
N THR A 71 -5.50 -14.12 -13.84
CA THR A 71 -4.81 -13.06 -13.08
C THR A 71 -5.00 -13.31 -11.59
N PHE A 72 -3.92 -13.63 -10.90
CA PHE A 72 -3.94 -13.69 -9.44
C PHE A 72 -3.90 -12.26 -8.92
N GLY A 73 -4.93 -11.80 -8.21
CA GLY A 73 -4.93 -10.49 -7.54
C GLY A 73 -3.99 -10.47 -6.34
N ILE A 74 -2.71 -10.79 -6.57
CA ILE A 74 -1.61 -10.87 -5.59
C ILE A 74 -1.14 -9.48 -5.26
N ASP A 75 -0.97 -8.67 -6.30
CA ASP A 75 -0.63 -7.28 -6.21
C ASP A 75 -1.87 -6.45 -6.58
N SER A 76 -2.18 -5.41 -5.81
CA SER A 76 -3.33 -4.56 -6.09
C SER A 76 -3.12 -3.08 -5.73
N ALA A 77 -3.82 -2.19 -6.43
CA ALA A 77 -3.78 -0.75 -6.19
C ALA A 77 -5.12 -0.07 -6.55
N LEU A 78 -5.65 0.79 -5.68
CA LEU A 78 -6.84 1.62 -5.93
C LEU A 78 -6.49 2.96 -6.62
N LEU A 79 -6.94 3.21 -7.83
CA LEU A 79 -6.71 4.45 -8.56
C LEU A 79 -7.72 5.53 -8.14
N HIS A 80 -7.32 6.81 -8.28
CA HIS A 80 -8.19 7.97 -8.00
C HIS A 80 -9.39 8.10 -8.95
N THR A 81 -9.41 7.29 -10.01
CA THR A 81 -10.55 7.12 -10.94
C THR A 81 -11.55 6.05 -10.47
N ASN A 82 -11.41 5.57 -9.22
CA ASN A 82 -12.14 4.46 -8.61
C ASN A 82 -11.86 3.05 -9.14
N TRP A 83 -10.97 2.91 -10.11
CA TRP A 83 -10.56 1.61 -10.63
C TRP A 83 -9.55 0.95 -9.70
N VAL A 84 -9.66 -0.36 -9.51
CA VAL A 84 -8.66 -1.19 -8.86
C VAL A 84 -7.87 -1.91 -9.94
N VAL A 85 -6.56 -1.78 -9.90
CA VAL A 85 -5.63 -2.56 -10.71
C VAL A 85 -5.19 -3.77 -9.92
N PHE A 86 -5.25 -4.95 -10.53
CA PHE A 86 -4.71 -6.20 -10.01
C PHE A 86 -3.67 -6.74 -10.98
N TRP A 87 -2.60 -7.31 -10.46
CA TRP A 87 -1.65 -8.07 -11.26
C TRP A 87 -1.01 -9.18 -10.43
N GLY A 88 -0.32 -10.09 -11.11
CA GLY A 88 0.38 -11.20 -10.48
C GLY A 88 1.35 -11.86 -11.43
N ALA A 89 1.82 -13.06 -11.07
CA ALA A 89 2.69 -13.84 -11.94
C ALA A 89 1.90 -14.40 -13.13
N GLY A 90 2.44 -14.28 -14.36
CA GLY A 90 1.88 -14.98 -15.52
C GLY A 90 2.04 -16.49 -15.38
N THR A 91 0.98 -17.25 -15.64
CA THR A 91 1.01 -18.72 -15.63
C THR A 91 1.71 -19.28 -16.87
N GLN A 92 2.66 -20.19 -16.67
CA GLN A 92 3.14 -21.11 -17.70
C GLN A 92 2.04 -22.12 -18.03
N ASN A 93 1.70 -22.28 -19.31
CA ASN A 93 1.17 -23.55 -19.79
C ASN A 93 2.34 -24.54 -19.83
N PHE A 94 2.42 -25.45 -18.86
CA PHE A 94 3.51 -26.43 -18.69
C PHE A 94 3.63 -27.47 -19.82
N SER A 95 2.86 -27.38 -20.91
CA SER A 95 2.87 -28.35 -22.00
C SER A 95 3.83 -28.01 -23.15
N ASN A 96 4.25 -26.74 -23.32
CA ASN A 96 5.10 -26.32 -24.43
C ASN A 96 6.38 -25.64 -23.94
N SER A 97 7.49 -26.38 -23.96
CA SER A 97 8.82 -26.02 -23.46
C SER A 97 9.54 -24.87 -24.16
N ASN A 98 8.88 -24.11 -25.04
CA ASN A 98 9.54 -23.14 -25.95
C ASN A 98 9.02 -21.70 -25.84
N LEU A 99 8.12 -21.36 -24.93
CA LEU A 99 7.61 -19.99 -24.77
C LEU A 99 8.07 -19.37 -23.45
N ARG A 100 9.10 -18.52 -23.52
CA ARG A 100 9.50 -17.59 -22.46
C ARG A 100 8.41 -16.52 -22.35
N THR A 101 7.57 -16.54 -21.32
CA THR A 101 6.60 -15.45 -21.12
C THR A 101 6.86 -14.75 -19.80
N GLY A 102 7.60 -13.64 -19.87
CA GLY A 102 8.03 -12.81 -18.75
C GLY A 102 7.07 -11.66 -18.39
N TYR A 103 5.75 -11.80 -18.57
CA TYR A 103 4.79 -10.70 -18.34
C TYR A 103 3.92 -10.92 -17.09
N SER A 104 3.38 -9.83 -16.53
CA SER A 104 2.32 -9.86 -15.51
C SER A 104 0.96 -9.60 -16.15
N PRO A 105 -0.01 -10.52 -16.06
CA PRO A 105 -1.39 -10.21 -16.44
C PRO A 105 -1.92 -9.08 -15.56
N THR A 106 -2.67 -8.14 -16.15
CA THR A 106 -3.32 -7.04 -15.42
C THR A 106 -4.82 -7.16 -15.55
N LEU A 107 -5.52 -6.99 -14.44
CA LEU A 107 -6.97 -6.92 -14.36
C LEU A 107 -7.36 -5.56 -13.78
N LEU A 108 -8.38 -4.93 -14.37
CA LEU A 108 -8.94 -3.67 -13.89
C LEU A 108 -10.40 -3.88 -13.49
N TRP A 109 -10.79 -3.38 -12.31
CA TRP A 109 -12.14 -3.56 -11.78
C TRP A 109 -12.64 -2.26 -11.14
N ASN A 110 -13.90 -1.89 -11.35
CA ASN A 110 -14.49 -0.69 -10.76
C ASN A 110 -15.76 -1.05 -9.97
N PRO A 111 -15.77 -0.92 -8.62
CA PRO A 111 -16.95 -1.23 -7.80
C PRO A 111 -18.16 -0.33 -8.03
N PHE A 112 -17.99 0.83 -8.65
CA PHE A 112 -19.04 1.84 -8.82
C PHE A 112 -19.61 1.88 -10.23
N ASP A 113 -18.98 1.19 -11.17
CA ASP A 113 -19.51 1.06 -12.52
C ASP A 113 -20.62 0.00 -12.52
N GLN A 114 -21.86 0.49 -12.49
CA GLN A 114 -23.08 -0.30 -12.45
C GLN A 114 -23.44 -0.93 -13.81
N THR A 115 -22.69 -0.65 -14.88
CA THR A 115 -22.89 -1.32 -16.17
C THR A 115 -22.51 -2.80 -16.05
N GLU A 116 -23.05 -3.67 -16.92
CA GLU A 116 -22.63 -5.07 -16.95
C GLU A 116 -21.11 -5.25 -17.11
N ARG A 117 -20.42 -4.31 -17.77
CA ARG A 117 -18.96 -4.34 -17.96
C ARG A 117 -18.20 -3.93 -16.71
N GLY A 118 -18.62 -2.86 -16.03
CA GLY A 118 -18.08 -2.46 -14.72
C GLY A 118 -18.21 -3.53 -13.65
N ARG A 119 -19.38 -4.17 -13.63
CA ARG A 119 -19.72 -5.31 -12.77
C ARG A 119 -18.84 -6.55 -12.99
N ARG A 120 -18.42 -6.82 -14.24
CA ARG A 120 -17.64 -8.01 -14.62
C ARG A 120 -16.12 -7.85 -14.46
N GLY A 121 -15.61 -6.61 -14.44
CA GLY A 121 -14.16 -6.34 -14.49
C GLY A 121 -13.55 -6.66 -15.86
N PHE A 122 -12.32 -6.19 -16.10
CA PHE A 122 -11.61 -6.31 -17.37
C PHE A 122 -10.29 -7.03 -17.17
N VAL A 123 -10.10 -8.21 -17.76
CA VAL A 123 -8.77 -8.82 -17.86
C VAL A 123 -8.12 -8.32 -19.14
N ARG A 124 -7.00 -7.62 -19.01
CA ARG A 124 -6.15 -7.28 -20.15
C ARG A 124 -4.89 -8.14 -20.11
N HIS A 125 -4.77 -9.04 -21.07
CA HIS A 125 -3.46 -9.54 -21.47
C HIS A 125 -2.78 -8.42 -22.24
N ASN A 126 -1.69 -7.86 -21.72
CA ASN A 126 -0.87 -6.93 -22.50
C ASN A 126 -0.07 -7.75 -23.54
N ARG A 127 -0.77 -8.30 -24.53
CA ARG A 127 -0.18 -8.86 -25.75
C ARG A 127 -0.36 -7.80 -26.83
N ASP A 128 0.73 -7.25 -27.33
CA ASP A 128 0.69 -6.46 -28.56
C ASP A 128 0.48 -7.44 -29.73
N PRO A 129 -0.43 -7.17 -30.67
CA PRO A 129 -0.48 -7.88 -31.93
C PRO A 129 0.79 -7.61 -32.70
N GLN A 130 1.52 -8.66 -33.07
CA GLN A 130 2.73 -8.55 -33.87
C GLN A 130 2.49 -7.84 -35.21
N PRO A 131 3.39 -6.93 -35.63
CA PRO A 131 3.71 -6.76 -37.03
C PRO A 131 4.93 -7.63 -37.37
N GLY A 132 4.67 -8.79 -37.99
CA GLY A 132 5.58 -9.50 -38.90
C GLY A 132 6.84 -10.16 -38.31
N LEU A 133 6.92 -11.49 -38.40
CA LEU A 133 8.18 -12.25 -38.37
C LEU A 133 9.20 -11.64 -39.36
N PRO A 134 10.54 -11.74 -39.20
CA PRO A 134 11.34 -12.46 -38.20
C PRO A 134 12.51 -11.65 -37.55
N GLY A 135 12.88 -11.99 -36.31
CA GLY A 135 14.19 -11.69 -35.70
C GLY A 135 14.36 -10.32 -35.05
N GLU A 136 14.07 -10.23 -33.75
CA GLU A 136 14.45 -9.14 -32.84
C GLU A 136 13.86 -7.75 -33.11
N GLY A 137 12.55 -7.64 -32.97
CA GLY A 137 11.89 -6.41 -32.54
C GLY A 137 10.73 -6.78 -31.62
N GLN A 138 10.73 -6.35 -30.36
CA GLN A 138 9.63 -6.64 -29.44
C GLN A 138 9.42 -5.47 -28.45
N PRO A 139 8.21 -4.88 -28.39
CA PRO A 139 7.76 -4.12 -27.24
C PRO A 139 6.41 -4.63 -26.69
N THR A 140 6.45 -5.22 -25.51
CA THR A 140 5.37 -5.28 -24.50
C THR A 140 6.03 -5.30 -23.12
N ILE A 141 5.30 -5.36 -22.01
CA ILE A 141 5.89 -5.66 -20.69
C ILE A 141 6.58 -7.04 -20.78
N ASP A 142 7.86 -7.08 -21.17
CA ASP A 142 8.69 -8.29 -21.15
C ASP A 142 9.18 -8.61 -19.73
N ALA A 143 8.77 -7.81 -18.73
CA ALA A 143 9.24 -7.92 -17.37
C ALA A 143 8.08 -8.13 -16.37
N ASN A 144 8.17 -9.17 -15.55
CA ASN A 144 7.11 -9.53 -14.64
C ASN A 144 7.17 -8.62 -13.41
N ILE A 145 6.33 -7.58 -13.39
CA ILE A 145 6.19 -6.60 -12.30
C ILE A 145 5.54 -7.17 -11.04
N HIS A 146 5.13 -8.45 -11.03
CA HIS A 146 4.85 -9.19 -9.81
C HIS A 146 6.06 -9.09 -8.89
N THR A 147 5.84 -8.97 -7.58
CA THR A 147 6.89 -8.77 -6.57
C THR A 147 7.56 -7.40 -6.61
N GLY A 148 7.01 -6.45 -7.37
CA GLY A 148 7.46 -5.07 -7.40
C GLY A 148 7.05 -4.29 -6.15
N GLY A 149 7.75 -3.18 -5.89
CA GLY A 149 7.32 -2.17 -4.93
C GLY A 149 6.49 -1.12 -5.64
N HIS A 150 5.37 -0.69 -5.05
CA HIS A 150 4.42 0.14 -5.78
C HIS A 150 3.79 1.26 -4.95
N VAL A 151 3.81 2.48 -5.50
CA VAL A 151 3.34 3.73 -4.90
C VAL A 151 2.68 4.62 -5.95
N ARG A 152 1.92 5.63 -5.54
CA ARG A 152 1.41 6.64 -6.49
C ARG A 152 2.30 7.86 -6.51
N LEU A 153 2.55 8.37 -7.72
CA LEU A 153 3.13 9.69 -7.93
C LEU A 153 2.10 10.78 -7.58
N PRO A 154 2.53 12.03 -7.33
CA PRO A 154 1.61 13.12 -6.99
C PRO A 154 0.49 13.35 -8.01
N ASP A 155 0.75 13.08 -9.29
CA ASP A 155 -0.24 13.21 -10.37
C ASP A 155 -1.25 12.06 -10.45
N GLY A 156 -1.08 10.99 -9.67
CA GLY A 156 -1.97 9.84 -9.63
C GLY A 156 -1.55 8.64 -10.49
N ARG A 157 -0.45 8.75 -11.24
CA ARG A 157 0.14 7.58 -11.92
C ARG A 157 0.64 6.58 -10.88
N LEU A 158 0.38 5.30 -11.13
CA LEU A 158 0.89 4.21 -10.29
C LEU A 158 2.30 3.87 -10.76
N PHE A 159 3.27 4.02 -9.87
CA PHE A 159 4.68 3.73 -10.06
C PHE A 159 4.99 2.34 -9.49
N VAL A 160 5.54 1.46 -10.32
CA VAL A 160 5.95 0.10 -9.94
C VAL A 160 7.41 -0.10 -10.27
N VAL A 161 8.22 -0.34 -9.24
CA VAL A 161 9.67 -0.54 -9.37
C VAL A 161 10.05 -1.98 -9.07
N GLY A 162 10.93 -2.54 -9.89
CA GLY A 162 11.40 -3.90 -9.73
C GLY A 162 10.37 -4.93 -10.18
N GLY A 163 10.42 -6.09 -9.54
CA GLY A 163 9.69 -7.30 -9.91
C GLY A 163 10.65 -8.45 -10.16
N CYS A 164 10.27 -9.42 -10.98
CA CYS A 164 11.08 -10.62 -11.19
C CYS A 164 11.17 -11.11 -12.65
N TRP A 165 12.22 -11.90 -12.93
CA TRP A 165 12.32 -12.75 -14.10
C TRP A 165 11.99 -14.20 -13.73
N PHE A 166 11.21 -14.87 -14.58
CA PHE A 166 11.00 -16.32 -14.49
C PHE A 166 11.96 -17.05 -15.44
N ARG A 167 12.82 -17.89 -14.87
CA ARG A 167 13.70 -18.78 -15.61
C ARG A 167 13.03 -20.14 -15.79
N ALA A 168 12.85 -20.56 -17.04
CA ALA A 168 12.13 -21.78 -17.41
C ALA A 168 12.80 -23.07 -16.89
N ASP A 169 14.11 -23.02 -16.60
CA ASP A 169 14.91 -24.12 -16.09
C ASP A 169 14.86 -24.29 -14.56
N LEU A 170 14.32 -23.31 -13.82
CA LEU A 170 14.42 -23.29 -12.35
C LEU A 170 13.09 -23.48 -11.60
N ASN A 171 11.95 -23.63 -12.28
CA ASN A 171 10.61 -23.76 -11.65
C ASN A 171 10.25 -22.65 -10.63
N PHE A 172 11.03 -21.56 -10.54
CA PHE A 172 10.87 -20.43 -9.61
C PHE A 172 11.40 -19.13 -10.23
N ALA A 173 10.86 -17.98 -9.81
CA ALA A 173 11.39 -16.66 -10.16
C ALA A 173 12.84 -16.52 -9.67
N SER A 174 13.77 -16.19 -10.57
CA SER A 174 15.21 -16.28 -10.32
C SER A 174 15.86 -14.92 -10.05
N ASP A 175 15.54 -13.87 -10.81
CA ASP A 175 16.29 -12.61 -10.79
C ASP A 175 15.36 -11.40 -10.60
N GLY A 176 15.81 -10.37 -9.87
CA GLY A 176 15.07 -9.11 -9.71
C GLY A 176 15.11 -8.24 -10.97
N LEU A 177 14.21 -7.26 -11.05
CA LEU A 177 14.19 -6.28 -12.14
C LEU A 177 14.82 -4.95 -11.73
N ARG A 178 15.46 -4.27 -12.69
CA ARG A 178 15.93 -2.88 -12.52
C ARG A 178 14.96 -1.83 -13.05
N SER A 179 13.97 -2.28 -13.82
CA SER A 179 13.04 -1.43 -14.55
C SER A 179 11.97 -0.85 -13.64
N THR A 180 11.48 0.31 -14.05
CA THR A 180 10.33 0.98 -13.44
C THR A 180 9.23 1.14 -14.48
N TYR A 181 8.02 0.77 -14.10
CA TYR A 181 6.83 0.89 -14.93
C TYR A 181 5.85 1.90 -14.32
N LEU A 182 5.18 2.65 -15.18
CA LEU A 182 4.07 3.52 -14.81
C LEU A 182 2.77 2.97 -15.37
N PHE A 183 1.73 2.93 -14.56
CA PHE A 183 0.36 2.86 -15.02
C PHE A 183 -0.27 4.25 -14.98
N ASP A 184 -0.72 4.70 -16.14
CA ASP A 184 -1.32 6.01 -16.36
C ASP A 184 -2.86 5.89 -16.46
N PRO A 185 -3.60 6.28 -15.42
CA PRO A 185 -5.06 6.15 -15.41
C PRO A 185 -5.74 7.04 -16.46
N ALA A 186 -5.13 8.15 -16.87
CA ALA A 186 -5.70 9.07 -17.86
C ALA A 186 -5.68 8.48 -19.29
N ARG A 187 -4.83 7.48 -19.52
CA ARG A 187 -4.74 6.76 -20.80
C ARG A 187 -5.57 5.49 -20.84
N PHE A 188 -6.18 5.14 -19.72
CA PHE A 188 -7.05 3.97 -19.66
C PHE A 188 -8.44 4.34 -20.17
N ASP A 189 -8.77 3.86 -21.36
CA ASP A 189 -10.15 3.82 -21.85
C ASP A 189 -10.70 2.38 -21.73
N PRO A 190 -11.73 2.14 -20.91
CA PRO A 190 -12.35 0.82 -20.79
C PRO A 190 -13.20 0.43 -22.01
N PHE A 191 -13.53 1.39 -22.89
CA PHE A 191 -14.42 1.20 -24.04
C PHE A 191 -13.67 1.03 -25.36
N VAL A 192 -12.40 1.42 -25.43
CA VAL A 192 -11.59 1.37 -26.65
C VAL A 192 -10.36 0.46 -26.43
N PRO A 193 -10.24 -0.66 -27.17
CA PRO A 193 -9.00 -1.42 -27.20
C PRO A 193 -7.87 -0.51 -27.68
N PRO A 194 -6.67 -0.58 -27.08
CA PRO A 194 -5.55 0.23 -27.52
C PRO A 194 -5.22 -0.21 -28.94
N THR A 195 -5.28 0.70 -29.90
CA THR A 195 -4.98 0.39 -31.31
C THR A 195 -3.47 0.26 -31.57
N SER A 196 -2.63 0.44 -30.55
CA SER A 196 -1.16 0.35 -30.59
C SER A 196 -0.56 0.29 -29.18
N ALA A 197 0.72 -0.10 -29.07
CA ALA A 197 1.52 0.01 -27.84
C ALA A 197 1.53 1.43 -27.23
N LEU A 198 1.36 2.47 -28.06
CA LEU A 198 1.22 3.87 -27.62
C LEU A 198 -0.06 4.10 -26.78
N ALA A 199 -1.08 3.26 -26.92
CA ALA A 199 -2.33 3.35 -26.18
C ALA A 199 -2.37 2.45 -24.93
N SER A 200 -1.27 1.76 -24.59
CA SER A 200 -1.18 1.02 -23.32
C SER A 200 -1.17 1.98 -22.12
N PRO A 201 -1.96 1.73 -21.05
CA PRO A 201 -1.89 2.48 -19.81
C PRO A 201 -0.59 2.16 -19.05
N TRP A 202 -0.02 0.97 -19.24
CA TRP A 202 1.30 0.62 -18.71
C TRP A 202 2.43 1.03 -19.66
N ARG A 203 3.48 1.63 -19.12
CA ARG A 203 4.69 2.00 -19.87
C ARG A 203 5.95 1.79 -19.05
N LEU A 204 7.02 1.35 -19.73
CA LEU A 204 8.37 1.46 -19.18
C LEU A 204 8.72 2.95 -19.03
N LEU A 205 9.21 3.33 -17.85
CA LEU A 205 9.63 4.69 -17.59
C LEU A 205 10.93 5.00 -18.34
N THR A 206 10.92 6.09 -19.10
CA THR A 206 12.08 6.61 -19.85
C THR A 206 12.45 8.01 -19.38
N ARG A 207 13.72 8.42 -19.59
CA ARG A 207 14.22 9.72 -19.10
C ARG A 207 13.44 10.91 -19.65
N ASN A 208 13.06 10.86 -20.93
CA ASN A 208 12.29 11.91 -21.60
C ASN A 208 10.76 11.72 -21.50
N GLY A 209 10.29 10.68 -20.81
CA GLY A 209 8.87 10.36 -20.67
C GLY A 209 8.20 9.85 -21.95
N LEU A 210 8.96 9.67 -23.03
CA LEU A 210 8.46 9.11 -24.28
C LEU A 210 8.28 7.59 -24.17
N PRO A 211 7.37 6.99 -24.96
CA PRO A 211 7.28 5.53 -25.08
C PRO A 211 8.63 4.92 -25.42
N TYR A 212 8.99 3.83 -24.75
CA TYR A 212 10.26 3.13 -25.00
C TYR A 212 10.30 2.54 -26.42
N ASN A 213 11.42 2.73 -27.11
CA ASN A 213 11.74 2.11 -28.39
C ASN A 213 13.22 1.75 -28.41
N SER A 214 13.54 0.46 -28.51
CA SER A 214 14.93 -0.03 -28.51
C SER A 214 15.79 0.51 -29.65
N ASN A 215 15.16 0.95 -30.75
CA ASN A 215 15.83 1.53 -31.91
C ASN A 215 15.97 3.05 -31.81
N ASP A 216 15.38 3.68 -30.78
CA ASP A 216 15.44 5.11 -30.53
C ASP A 216 16.35 5.42 -29.34
N PRO A 217 17.57 5.95 -29.58
CA PRO A 217 18.53 6.24 -28.52
C PRO A 217 18.06 7.34 -27.55
N GLU A 218 17.02 8.12 -27.89
CA GLU A 218 16.47 9.13 -26.99
C GLU A 218 15.59 8.54 -25.90
N THR A 219 15.02 7.34 -26.12
CA THR A 219 14.07 6.69 -25.20
C THR A 219 14.77 5.84 -24.13
N VAL A 220 15.76 6.41 -23.44
CA VAL A 220 16.57 5.69 -22.45
C VAL A 220 15.73 5.28 -21.22
N PRO A 221 15.66 3.98 -20.88
CA PRO A 221 14.96 3.51 -19.68
C PRO A 221 15.53 4.10 -18.39
N VAL A 222 14.65 4.38 -17.44
CA VAL A 222 15.02 4.73 -16.08
C VAL A 222 15.15 3.45 -15.28
N LEU A 223 16.38 3.16 -14.86
CA LEU A 223 16.73 1.93 -14.17
C LEU A 223 17.26 2.24 -12.78
N THR A 224 16.88 1.43 -11.79
CA THR A 224 17.55 1.39 -10.50
C THR A 224 19.01 0.97 -10.67
N ASN A 225 19.87 1.33 -9.72
CA ASN A 225 21.27 0.94 -9.70
C ASN A 225 21.43 -0.58 -9.57
N GLU A 226 20.66 -1.20 -8.68
CA GLU A 226 20.63 -2.65 -8.47
C GLU A 226 19.29 -3.25 -8.88
N ALA A 227 19.28 -4.53 -9.26
CA ALA A 227 18.03 -5.26 -9.48
C ALA A 227 17.27 -5.47 -8.16
N ARG A 228 15.94 -5.40 -8.21
CA ARG A 228 15.10 -5.47 -7.02
C ARG A 228 13.88 -6.36 -7.24
N ARG A 229 13.81 -7.43 -6.46
CA ARG A 229 12.62 -8.25 -6.21
C ARG A 229 12.18 -8.04 -4.77
N TYR A 230 10.90 -7.88 -4.51
CA TYR A 230 10.38 -7.49 -3.20
C TYR A 230 10.96 -6.17 -2.64
N PRO A 231 11.13 -5.08 -3.41
CA PRO A 231 11.47 -3.80 -2.79
C PRO A 231 10.24 -3.18 -2.12
N SER A 232 10.47 -2.31 -1.15
CA SER A 232 9.44 -1.35 -0.72
C SER A 232 9.67 0.01 -1.37
N ALA A 233 8.58 0.66 -1.75
CA ALA A 233 8.59 2.03 -2.23
C ALA A 233 7.81 2.92 -1.24
N LEU A 234 8.26 4.16 -1.07
CA LEU A 234 7.66 5.14 -0.16
C LEU A 234 7.54 6.49 -0.88
N ALA A 235 6.34 7.05 -0.93
CA ALA A 235 6.14 8.41 -1.42
C ALA A 235 6.68 9.43 -0.43
N MET A 236 7.42 10.40 -0.96
CA MET A 236 8.18 11.38 -0.19
C MET A 236 7.45 12.73 -0.12
N PRO A 237 7.74 13.58 0.89
CA PRO A 237 7.13 14.91 1.05
C PRO A 237 7.31 15.85 -0.16
N ASP A 238 8.34 15.59 -0.96
CA ASP A 238 8.74 16.38 -2.13
C ASP A 238 8.21 15.82 -3.46
N GLY A 239 7.31 14.83 -3.40
CA GLY A 239 6.74 14.17 -4.59
C GLY A 239 7.62 13.09 -5.22
N ASN A 240 8.81 12.83 -4.67
CA ASN A 240 9.68 11.73 -5.10
C ASN A 240 9.25 10.38 -4.53
N VAL A 241 9.98 9.34 -4.93
CA VAL A 241 9.81 7.98 -4.39
C VAL A 241 11.14 7.47 -3.83
N LEU A 242 11.16 7.08 -2.55
CA LEU A 242 12.26 6.32 -1.98
C LEU A 242 12.03 4.83 -2.19
N VAL A 243 13.04 4.12 -2.68
CA VAL A 243 13.04 2.66 -2.90
C VAL A 243 14.06 2.02 -1.97
N VAL A 244 13.61 1.05 -1.17
CA VAL A 244 14.41 0.40 -0.12
C VAL A 244 14.31 -1.12 -0.24
N GLY A 245 15.46 -1.79 -0.11
CA GLY A 245 15.55 -3.24 -0.03
C GLY A 245 15.23 -3.97 -1.32
N GLY A 246 14.97 -5.27 -1.16
CA GLY A 246 14.77 -6.22 -2.23
C GLY A 246 15.99 -7.09 -2.53
N THR A 247 15.73 -8.23 -3.15
CA THR A 247 16.76 -9.18 -3.60
C THR A 247 17.14 -8.93 -5.06
N ILE A 248 18.43 -9.09 -5.35
CA ILE A 248 19.02 -8.95 -6.69
C ILE A 248 18.78 -10.22 -7.50
N ASP A 249 19.11 -11.39 -6.94
CA ASP A 249 18.92 -12.69 -7.58
C ASP A 249 18.91 -13.87 -6.58
N ASN A 250 18.56 -15.03 -7.13
CA ASN A 250 18.52 -16.34 -6.50
C ASN A 250 19.51 -17.28 -7.23
N HIS A 251 20.75 -17.37 -6.75
CA HIS A 251 21.69 -18.39 -7.24
C HIS A 251 21.33 -19.75 -6.66
N SER A 252 20.39 -20.47 -7.30
CA SER A 252 20.22 -21.90 -7.07
C SER A 252 21.28 -22.66 -7.87
N THR A 253 22.49 -22.82 -7.32
CA THR A 253 23.22 -24.05 -7.64
C THR A 253 22.41 -25.22 -7.08
N GLN A 254 22.31 -26.34 -7.78
CA GLN A 254 21.44 -27.50 -7.55
C GLN A 254 21.55 -28.21 -6.17
N ASN A 255 22.25 -27.62 -5.20
CA ASN A 255 22.27 -28.02 -3.81
C ASN A 255 21.73 -26.84 -2.99
N CYS A 256 20.84 -27.08 -2.03
CA CYS A 256 20.09 -26.11 -1.21
C CYS A 256 20.94 -25.12 -0.34
N THR A 257 22.07 -24.65 -0.85
CA THR A 257 23.05 -23.75 -0.22
C THR A 257 23.16 -22.40 -0.92
N GLY A 258 22.27 -22.07 -1.86
CA GLY A 258 22.27 -20.79 -2.58
C GLY A 258 21.94 -19.59 -1.69
N ALA A 259 22.87 -18.65 -1.55
CA ALA A 259 22.65 -17.36 -0.88
C ALA A 259 21.83 -16.44 -1.80
N PHE A 260 20.72 -15.89 -1.31
CA PHE A 260 20.10 -14.73 -1.96
C PHE A 260 21.05 -13.54 -1.86
N ARG A 261 21.22 -12.81 -2.96
CA ARG A 261 21.92 -11.52 -2.94
C ARG A 261 20.90 -10.42 -2.64
N PHE A 262 21.16 -9.64 -1.60
CA PHE A 262 20.34 -8.49 -1.21
C PHE A 262 20.93 -7.21 -1.78
N THR A 263 20.09 -6.20 -2.00
CA THR A 263 20.56 -4.89 -2.45
C THR A 263 21.50 -4.26 -1.43
N SER A 264 22.57 -3.63 -1.91
CA SER A 264 23.52 -2.86 -1.12
C SER A 264 23.21 -1.36 -1.08
N THR A 265 22.16 -0.92 -1.78
CA THR A 265 21.76 0.48 -1.87
C THR A 265 20.27 0.69 -1.58
N TYR A 266 19.94 1.89 -1.12
CA TYR A 266 18.59 2.45 -1.24
C TYR A 266 18.65 3.63 -2.23
N GLU A 267 17.55 3.90 -2.91
CA GLU A 267 17.57 4.79 -4.07
C GLU A 267 16.40 5.77 -4.03
N LEU A 268 16.69 7.04 -4.31
CA LEU A 268 15.69 8.07 -4.50
C LEU A 268 15.39 8.21 -6.00
N TYR A 269 14.14 7.99 -6.39
CA TYR A 269 13.62 8.38 -7.70
C TYR A 269 13.20 9.85 -7.67
N ASP A 270 13.90 10.69 -8.45
CA ASP A 270 13.58 12.10 -8.65
C ASP A 270 12.58 12.26 -9.79
N ALA A 271 11.31 12.53 -9.44
CA ALA A 271 10.21 12.61 -10.40
C ALA A 271 10.36 13.80 -11.37
N ALA A 272 11.06 14.86 -10.96
CA ALA A 272 11.30 16.04 -11.80
C ALA A 272 12.32 15.76 -12.93
N THR A 273 13.26 14.84 -12.70
CA THR A 273 14.33 14.55 -13.66
C THR A 273 14.27 13.15 -14.27
N ASN A 274 13.32 12.32 -13.82
CA ASN A 274 13.20 10.90 -14.18
C ASN A 274 14.52 10.14 -13.98
N ARG A 275 15.14 10.28 -12.80
CA ARG A 275 16.44 9.65 -12.48
C ARG A 275 16.47 9.06 -11.08
N TYR A 276 17.27 8.02 -10.92
CA TYR A 276 17.62 7.47 -9.62
C TYR A 276 18.92 8.08 -9.09
N ILE A 277 18.94 8.34 -7.78
CA ILE A 277 20.14 8.66 -7.00
C ILE A 277 20.31 7.52 -5.99
N ALA A 278 21.43 6.80 -6.09
CA ALA A 278 21.72 5.68 -5.22
C ALA A 278 22.56 6.10 -4.01
N TYR A 279 22.18 5.59 -2.85
CA TYR A 279 22.86 5.79 -1.59
C TYR A 279 23.31 4.43 -1.04
N PRO A 280 24.58 4.30 -0.62
CA PRO A 280 25.07 3.05 -0.06
C PRO A 280 24.38 2.78 1.28
N LEU A 281 23.92 1.54 1.47
CA LEU A 281 23.68 1.02 2.80
C LEU A 281 25.06 0.91 3.47
N ARG A 282 25.41 1.87 4.33
CA ARG A 282 26.66 1.83 5.11
C ARG A 282 26.61 0.56 5.97
N ALA A 283 27.31 -0.47 5.51
CA ALA A 283 27.13 -1.84 5.96
C ALA A 283 27.62 -2.06 7.39
N GLU A 284 26.80 -2.72 8.21
CA GLU A 284 27.32 -3.78 9.08
C GLU A 284 27.43 -5.05 8.19
N SER A 285 28.57 -5.20 7.49
CA SER A 285 29.05 -6.34 6.66
C SER A 285 28.02 -7.38 6.13
N CYS A 286 27.88 -7.50 4.80
CA CYS A 286 26.97 -8.44 4.12
C CYS A 286 27.69 -9.65 3.48
N VAL A 287 27.70 -10.84 4.11
CA VAL A 287 27.92 -12.15 3.43
C VAL A 287 27.26 -13.30 4.23
N GLY A 288 26.40 -14.14 3.61
CA GLY A 288 25.81 -15.33 4.28
C GLY A 288 24.48 -15.89 3.72
N ASN A 289 24.08 -17.07 4.19
CA ASN A 289 22.96 -17.86 3.65
C ASN A 289 21.63 -17.62 4.40
N TRP A 290 20.48 -17.86 3.73
CA TRP A 290 19.12 -17.77 4.28
C TRP A 290 18.85 -18.62 5.56
N TRP A 291 19.77 -19.52 5.90
CA TRP A 291 19.51 -20.61 6.84
C TRP A 291 20.22 -20.49 8.19
N HIS A 292 21.03 -19.45 8.44
CA HIS A 292 21.75 -19.33 9.72
C HIS A 292 21.04 -18.41 10.73
N PRO A 293 20.67 -18.92 11.92
CA PRO A 293 20.06 -18.14 13.01
C PRO A 293 20.91 -16.98 13.54
N GLU A 294 22.22 -17.00 13.25
CA GLU A 294 23.22 -16.11 13.83
C GLU A 294 23.51 -14.86 12.98
N ASP A 295 22.98 -14.81 11.74
CA ASP A 295 23.28 -13.73 10.80
C ASP A 295 22.31 -12.55 10.94
N GLN A 296 22.18 -12.06 12.18
CA GLN A 296 21.39 -10.88 12.58
C GLN A 296 22.03 -9.55 12.09
N ARG A 297 22.58 -9.50 10.87
CA ARG A 297 23.28 -8.31 10.33
C ARG A 297 22.69 -7.81 9.00
N ARG A 298 21.53 -8.31 8.58
CA ARG A 298 20.93 -8.00 7.26
C ARG A 298 19.45 -7.70 7.40
N PHE A 299 19.07 -6.44 7.17
CA PHE A 299 17.72 -5.99 7.50
C PHE A 299 17.14 -4.99 6.50
N LEU A 300 17.95 -4.05 6.01
CA LEU A 300 17.49 -3.03 5.05
C LEU A 300 17.51 -3.51 3.59
N GLY A 301 18.21 -4.62 3.33
CA GLY A 301 18.25 -5.28 2.02
C GLY A 301 17.17 -6.35 1.83
N ASP A 302 16.44 -6.73 2.89
CA ASP A 302 15.46 -7.81 2.85
C ASP A 302 14.28 -7.53 1.91
N GLY A 303 13.48 -8.55 1.63
CA GLY A 303 12.23 -8.41 0.89
C GLY A 303 11.16 -7.67 1.71
N TYR A 304 10.52 -6.70 1.06
CA TYR A 304 9.46 -5.85 1.57
C TYR A 304 9.71 -5.25 2.97
N PRO A 305 10.78 -4.46 3.12
CA PRO A 305 11.05 -3.77 4.38
C PRO A 305 9.88 -2.85 4.75
N TRP A 306 9.40 -2.93 5.99
CA TRP A 306 8.30 -2.06 6.45
C TRP A 306 8.81 -0.64 6.69
N VAL A 307 8.62 0.22 5.68
CA VAL A 307 9.08 1.61 5.68
C VAL A 307 7.91 2.58 5.81
N PHE A 308 8.02 3.51 6.75
CA PHE A 308 6.98 4.51 7.03
C PHE A 308 7.59 5.90 7.17
N LEU A 309 7.02 6.90 6.52
CA LEU A 309 7.29 8.30 6.83
C LEU A 309 6.43 8.71 8.04
N THR A 310 7.09 9.10 9.13
CA THR A 310 6.46 9.61 10.36
C THR A 310 6.79 11.08 10.59
N SER A 311 5.91 11.79 11.28
CA SER A 311 6.05 13.19 11.65
C SER A 311 5.93 13.38 13.16
N ARG A 312 6.62 14.37 13.73
CA ARG A 312 6.40 14.88 15.09
C ARG A 312 6.59 16.39 15.13
N PHE A 313 6.07 17.04 16.17
CA PHE A 313 6.41 18.42 16.50
C PHE A 313 6.91 18.51 17.94
N ASN A 314 7.82 19.45 18.21
CA ASN A 314 8.29 19.80 19.56
C ASN A 314 7.73 21.16 20.03
N GLY A 315 6.54 21.54 19.55
CA GLY A 315 5.91 22.84 19.81
C GLY A 315 6.27 23.92 18.78
N GLN A 316 7.50 23.94 18.26
CA GLN A 316 7.97 24.95 17.32
C GLN A 316 8.48 24.38 15.98
N ASP A 317 9.19 23.24 16.02
CA ASP A 317 9.76 22.59 14.84
C ASP A 317 8.96 21.35 14.45
N GLU A 318 8.80 21.14 13.14
CA GLU A 318 8.39 19.85 12.59
C GLU A 318 9.62 18.96 12.34
N PHE A 319 9.55 17.70 12.76
CA PHE A 319 10.51 16.68 12.41
C PHE A 319 9.83 15.57 11.64
N ALA A 320 10.44 15.21 10.52
CA ALA A 320 10.06 14.05 9.73
C ALA A 320 11.17 13.01 9.78
N ARG A 321 10.79 11.74 9.68
CA ARG A 321 11.75 10.64 9.57
C ARG A 321 11.13 9.49 8.79
N ILE A 322 11.98 8.76 8.11
CA ILE A 322 11.63 7.50 7.49
C ILE A 322 12.03 6.42 8.48
N VAL A 323 11.08 5.60 8.89
CA VAL A 323 11.26 4.52 9.85
C VAL A 323 11.25 3.20 9.11
N TYR A 324 12.31 2.43 9.26
CA TYR A 324 12.26 0.99 9.03
C TYR A 324 11.80 0.34 10.34
N ALA A 325 10.52 -0.05 10.38
CA ALA A 325 9.95 -0.77 11.52
C ALA A 325 10.37 -2.24 11.49
N GLY A 326 10.50 -2.81 10.29
CA GLY A 326 11.16 -4.07 10.01
C GLY A 326 10.53 -5.33 10.61
N GLN A 327 10.89 -6.48 10.04
CA GLN A 327 10.51 -7.80 10.55
C GLN A 327 11.43 -8.29 11.68
N ARG A 328 12.58 -7.63 11.88
CA ARG A 328 13.64 -8.01 12.82
C ARG A 328 14.18 -6.76 13.52
N GLU A 329 14.73 -6.92 14.74
CA GLU A 329 15.52 -5.85 15.36
C GLU A 329 16.85 -5.65 14.61
N PRO A 330 17.41 -4.43 14.66
CA PRO A 330 16.90 -3.22 15.31
C PRO A 330 15.95 -2.40 14.41
N VAL A 331 15.32 -1.37 14.99
CA VAL A 331 14.59 -0.35 14.22
C VAL A 331 15.61 0.63 13.64
N TYR A 332 15.38 1.17 12.44
CA TYR A 332 16.25 2.21 11.86
C TYR A 332 15.45 3.45 11.47
N THR A 333 16.09 4.61 11.52
CA THR A 333 15.52 5.86 11.03
C THR A 333 16.44 6.52 10.02
N LEU A 334 15.87 7.15 9.01
CA LEU A 334 16.57 7.96 8.02
C LEU A 334 15.94 9.35 7.97
N ASP A 335 16.78 10.38 7.82
CA ASP A 335 16.30 11.74 7.59
C ASP A 335 15.83 11.86 6.13
N PRO A 336 14.53 12.16 5.86
CA PRO A 336 14.02 12.31 4.51
C PRO A 336 14.69 13.44 3.72
N TYR A 337 15.37 14.37 4.39
CA TYR A 337 16.02 15.53 3.79
C TYR A 337 17.55 15.41 3.73
N ASN A 338 18.12 14.37 4.34
CA ASN A 338 19.55 14.08 4.30
C ASN A 338 19.78 12.57 4.08
N LEU A 339 19.39 12.10 2.90
CA LEU A 339 19.55 10.70 2.53
C LEU A 339 21.02 10.26 2.52
N SER A 340 21.98 11.15 2.23
CA SER A 340 23.43 10.86 2.30
C SER A 340 23.94 10.56 3.71
N GLY A 341 23.22 11.01 4.74
CA GLY A 341 23.53 10.76 6.15
C GLY A 341 23.40 9.29 6.54
N GLY A 342 22.63 8.49 5.79
CA GLY A 342 22.47 7.07 6.05
C GLY A 342 21.45 6.74 7.14
N TRP A 343 21.14 5.44 7.25
CA TRP A 343 20.24 4.92 8.26
C TRP A 343 20.90 4.92 9.65
N THR A 344 20.18 5.42 10.65
CA THR A 344 20.61 5.40 12.05
C THR A 344 19.87 4.31 12.80
N ARG A 345 20.63 3.41 13.45
CA ARG A 345 20.09 2.37 14.33
C ARG A 345 19.42 2.98 15.56
N ARG A 346 18.20 2.53 15.87
CA ARG A 346 17.44 2.92 17.07
C ARG A 346 17.09 1.66 17.88
N THR A 347 17.56 1.62 19.11
CA THR A 347 17.20 0.57 20.08
C THR A 347 15.96 1.02 20.82
N PRO A 348 14.78 0.39 20.62
CA PRO A 348 13.55 0.84 21.27
C PRO A 348 13.65 0.83 22.79
N LEU A 349 13.04 1.83 23.44
CA LEU A 349 12.92 1.91 24.88
C LEU A 349 11.81 0.96 25.37
N GLY A 350 12.09 0.15 26.38
CA GLY A 350 11.14 -0.79 27.00
C GLY A 350 11.73 -2.20 27.23
N ASN A 351 11.32 -2.86 28.31
CA ASN A 351 11.96 -4.08 28.85
C ASN A 351 11.56 -5.41 28.15
N ALA A 352 10.69 -5.39 27.15
CA ALA A 352 10.24 -6.62 26.47
C ALA A 352 11.13 -6.94 25.26
N GLN A 353 11.66 -8.16 25.14
CA GLN A 353 12.37 -8.56 23.93
C GLN A 353 11.43 -8.62 22.73
N ARG A 354 11.83 -8.03 21.60
CA ARG A 354 11.09 -8.12 20.34
C ARG A 354 11.22 -9.54 19.78
N LYS A 355 10.10 -10.11 19.35
CA LYS A 355 10.11 -11.33 18.54
C LYS A 355 10.39 -10.99 17.08
N VAL A 356 11.08 -11.88 16.38
CA VAL A 356 11.17 -11.84 14.92
C VAL A 356 9.77 -12.06 14.33
N ARG A 357 9.38 -11.24 13.34
CA ARG A 357 8.04 -11.19 12.72
C ARG A 357 8.15 -11.26 11.19
N ILE A 358 8.84 -12.28 10.66
CA ILE A 358 8.99 -12.44 9.21
C ILE A 358 7.59 -12.65 8.60
N TRP A 359 7.31 -11.97 7.50
CA TRP A 359 5.99 -11.98 6.84
C TRP A 359 4.84 -11.62 7.80
N GLY A 360 5.13 -10.80 8.81
CA GLY A 360 4.10 -10.08 9.56
C GLY A 360 3.64 -8.84 8.80
N SER A 361 2.94 -7.97 9.51
CA SER A 361 2.34 -6.77 8.92
C SER A 361 2.53 -5.57 9.80
N ALA A 362 2.48 -4.39 9.19
CA ALA A 362 2.56 -3.14 9.92
C ALA A 362 1.66 -2.07 9.31
N ALA A 363 1.22 -1.13 10.15
CA ALA A 363 0.41 0.00 9.75
C ALA A 363 0.80 1.25 10.55
N LEU A 364 0.86 2.39 9.86
CA LEU A 364 0.98 3.70 10.51
C LEU A 364 -0.34 4.02 11.21
N LEU A 365 -0.29 4.22 12.53
CA LEU A 365 -1.47 4.52 13.32
C LEU A 365 -1.90 5.98 13.11
N PRO A 366 -3.21 6.24 12.95
CA PRO A 366 -3.73 7.59 12.95
C PRO A 366 -3.56 8.23 14.33
N ASN A 367 -3.34 9.54 14.39
CA ASN A 367 -3.36 10.29 15.65
C ASN A 367 -4.77 10.20 16.28
N PRO A 368 -4.92 9.92 17.59
CA PRO A 368 -6.23 9.80 18.22
C PRO A 368 -7.09 11.07 18.20
N VAL A 369 -6.53 12.25 17.97
CA VAL A 369 -7.29 13.52 17.92
C VAL A 369 -8.16 13.57 16.67
N LEU A 370 -9.49 13.60 16.86
CA LEU A 370 -10.46 13.54 15.75
C LEU A 370 -10.61 14.85 14.96
N ASN A 371 -10.41 15.99 15.62
CA ASN A 371 -10.43 17.34 15.04
C ASN A 371 -9.17 18.12 15.48
N PRO A 372 -8.01 17.86 14.88
CA PRO A 372 -6.77 18.52 15.29
C PRO A 372 -6.86 20.03 15.10
N GLN A 373 -6.46 20.80 16.09
CA GLN A 373 -6.38 22.27 16.04
C GLN A 373 -4.98 22.76 15.71
N THR A 374 -3.97 21.89 15.86
CA THR A 374 -2.56 22.20 15.60
C THR A 374 -1.87 21.13 14.76
N PRO A 375 -0.75 21.45 14.09
CA PRO A 375 0.07 20.45 13.39
C PRO A 375 0.54 19.29 14.29
N GLN A 376 0.84 19.57 15.56
CA GLN A 376 1.23 18.55 16.55
C GLN A 376 0.14 17.50 16.77
N GLU A 377 -1.13 17.92 16.81
CA GLU A 377 -2.29 17.03 16.98
C GLU A 377 -2.61 16.25 15.70
N GLN A 378 -2.08 16.66 14.55
CA GLN A 378 -2.23 15.96 13.27
C GLN A 378 -1.09 14.97 12.99
N ALA A 379 0.04 15.11 13.68
CA ALA A 379 1.26 14.33 13.43
C ALA A 379 1.04 12.81 13.60
N LEU A 380 1.71 12.03 12.74
CA LEU A 380 1.62 10.56 12.71
C LEU A 380 2.96 9.96 13.14
N ASN A 381 3.01 9.43 14.37
CA ASN A 381 4.26 9.02 15.02
C ASN A 381 4.24 7.61 15.63
N GLN A 382 3.17 6.84 15.41
CA GLN A 382 3.03 5.50 15.97
C GLN A 382 2.87 4.47 14.85
N ILE A 383 3.56 3.35 14.97
CA ILE A 383 3.48 2.24 14.00
C ILE A 383 3.07 0.98 14.76
N LEU A 384 1.95 0.38 14.37
CA LEU A 384 1.55 -0.95 14.81
C LEU A 384 2.28 -1.98 13.96
N CYS A 385 2.98 -2.92 14.60
CA CYS A 385 3.54 -4.11 13.95
C CYS A 385 2.89 -5.34 14.57
N PHE A 386 2.49 -6.33 13.77
CA PHE A 386 1.76 -7.47 14.28
C PHE A 386 1.97 -8.75 13.46
N GLY A 387 1.81 -9.89 14.13
CA GLY A 387 1.87 -11.21 13.51
C GLY A 387 3.27 -11.61 13.06
N GLY A 388 3.33 -12.31 11.93
CA GLY A 388 4.55 -12.88 11.37
C GLY A 388 4.99 -14.14 12.10
N TYR A 389 6.13 -14.71 11.71
CA TYR A 389 6.71 -15.87 12.39
C TYR A 389 8.20 -15.70 12.69
N ASP A 390 8.66 -16.50 13.65
CA ASP A 390 10.08 -16.71 13.90
C ASP A 390 10.58 -17.89 13.08
N GLN A 391 11.59 -17.65 12.24
CA GLN A 391 12.26 -18.66 11.39
C GLN A 391 12.68 -19.93 12.12
N CYS A 392 13.01 -19.84 13.42
CA CYS A 392 13.42 -20.98 14.22
C CYS A 392 12.23 -21.88 14.60
N THR A 393 11.02 -21.32 14.69
CA THR A 393 9.84 -22.02 15.19
C THR A 393 8.87 -22.42 14.08
N ILE A 394 8.95 -21.76 12.92
CA ILE A 394 8.01 -21.85 11.77
C ILE A 394 6.53 -21.64 12.14
N VAL A 395 6.21 -21.29 13.38
CA VAL A 395 4.85 -21.07 13.90
C VAL A 395 4.58 -19.57 13.93
N SER A 396 3.39 -19.18 13.48
CA SER A 396 2.98 -17.78 13.53
C SER A 396 2.93 -17.29 14.96
N THR A 397 3.31 -16.04 15.16
CA THR A 397 3.19 -15.37 16.45
C THR A 397 1.84 -14.67 16.54
N ASP A 398 1.31 -14.62 17.76
CA ASP A 398 0.20 -13.79 18.19
C ASP A 398 0.71 -12.46 18.76
N THR A 399 1.93 -12.05 18.48
CA THR A 399 2.49 -10.85 19.12
C THR A 399 2.27 -9.61 18.26
N ALA A 400 1.95 -8.51 18.92
CA ALA A 400 1.84 -7.17 18.37
C ALA A 400 2.69 -6.19 19.19
N GLU A 401 3.08 -5.10 18.54
CA GLU A 401 3.75 -3.99 19.22
C GLU A 401 3.41 -2.65 18.59
N ILE A 402 3.47 -1.59 19.39
CA ILE A 402 3.47 -0.21 18.92
C ILE A 402 4.87 0.36 19.12
N LEU A 403 5.45 0.90 18.04
CA LEU A 403 6.63 1.75 18.07
C LEU A 403 6.18 3.20 18.10
N ASP A 404 6.42 3.89 19.22
CA ASP A 404 5.95 5.25 19.48
C ASP A 404 7.10 6.25 19.44
N PHE A 405 7.10 7.12 18.44
CA PHE A 405 8.12 8.12 18.17
C PHE A 405 7.73 9.54 18.62
N SER A 406 6.68 9.66 19.44
CA SER A 406 6.16 10.96 19.93
C SER A 406 7.18 11.73 20.78
N GLN A 407 8.02 11.03 21.55
CA GLN A 407 8.95 11.65 22.50
C GLN A 407 10.37 11.89 21.95
N GLY A 408 10.70 11.40 20.76
CA GLY A 408 12.05 11.49 20.23
C GLY A 408 12.36 10.50 19.13
N ASP A 409 13.63 10.44 18.72
CA ASP A 409 14.12 9.59 17.64
C ASP A 409 14.12 8.10 17.96
N THR A 410 14.31 7.78 19.24
CA THR A 410 14.24 6.41 19.74
C THR A 410 12.80 6.10 20.14
N PRO A 411 12.18 5.05 19.59
CA PRO A 411 10.78 4.77 19.88
C PRO A 411 10.61 4.14 21.26
N HIS A 412 9.52 4.49 21.93
CA HIS A 412 9.00 3.68 23.04
C HIS A 412 8.24 2.50 22.48
N ARG A 413 8.59 1.30 22.94
CA ARG A 413 7.94 0.05 22.50
C ARG A 413 6.93 -0.42 23.52
N ARG A 414 5.74 -0.73 23.04
CA ARG A 414 4.67 -1.39 23.82
C ARG A 414 4.34 -2.71 23.14
N VAL A 415 4.40 -3.82 23.87
CA VAL A 415 4.14 -5.17 23.33
C VAL A 415 2.85 -5.71 23.96
N PHE A 416 2.03 -6.36 23.14
CA PHE A 416 0.78 -7.00 23.54
C PHE A 416 0.44 -8.12 22.56
N ASP A 417 -0.63 -8.85 22.82
CA ASP A 417 -1.02 -9.99 22.00
C ASP A 417 -2.21 -9.67 21.09
N LEU A 418 -2.14 -10.17 19.87
CA LEU A 418 -3.26 -10.39 18.99
C LEU A 418 -4.21 -11.43 19.59
N PRO A 419 -5.49 -11.43 19.20
CA PRO A 419 -6.42 -12.50 19.59
C PRO A 419 -6.03 -13.91 19.12
N GLY A 420 -5.14 -14.02 18.14
CA GLY A 420 -4.60 -15.30 17.68
C GLY A 420 -3.41 -15.14 16.72
N PRO A 421 -2.57 -16.19 16.60
CA PRO A 421 -1.33 -16.13 15.84
C PRO A 421 -1.59 -16.09 14.35
N ARG A 422 -0.91 -15.18 13.62
CA ARG A 422 -1.08 -15.03 12.16
C ARG A 422 0.18 -14.50 11.48
N LEU A 423 0.52 -15.05 10.31
CA LEU A 423 1.48 -14.48 9.34
C LEU A 423 0.78 -14.31 7.99
N ASP A 424 1.32 -13.48 7.10
CA ASP A 424 0.69 -13.10 5.82
C ASP A 424 -0.74 -12.55 5.99
N ALA A 425 -1.01 -11.86 7.11
CA ALA A 425 -2.31 -11.28 7.38
C ALA A 425 -2.36 -9.84 6.89
N ASP A 426 -3.36 -9.47 6.11
CA ASP A 426 -3.50 -8.09 5.67
C ASP A 426 -4.05 -7.20 6.80
N GLY A 427 -3.56 -5.97 6.89
CA GLY A 427 -4.07 -4.92 7.77
C GLY A 427 -4.54 -3.73 6.96
N VAL A 428 -5.84 -3.42 7.01
CA VAL A 428 -6.46 -2.33 6.23
C VAL A 428 -6.96 -1.24 7.16
N LEU A 429 -6.39 -0.04 7.03
CA LEU A 429 -6.86 1.14 7.76
C LEU A 429 -8.25 1.58 7.25
N LEU A 430 -9.18 1.84 8.16
CA LEU A 430 -10.55 2.25 7.86
C LEU A 430 -10.75 3.75 8.10
N PRO A 431 -11.78 4.39 7.50
CA PRO A 431 -12.04 5.84 7.68
C PRO A 431 -12.29 6.27 9.12
N THR A 432 -12.73 5.34 9.99
CA THR A 432 -12.92 5.56 11.42
C THR A 432 -11.59 5.67 12.19
N GLY A 433 -10.49 5.19 11.61
CA GLY A 433 -9.19 5.02 12.25
C GLY A 433 -8.95 3.64 12.84
N GLU A 434 -9.94 2.74 12.80
CA GLU A 434 -9.74 1.32 13.11
C GLU A 434 -8.92 0.63 12.01
N ILE A 435 -8.23 -0.46 12.36
CA ILE A 435 -7.54 -1.32 11.41
C ILE A 435 -8.26 -2.66 11.33
N TYR A 436 -8.68 -3.04 10.14
CA TYR A 436 -9.23 -4.35 9.86
C TYR A 436 -8.11 -5.35 9.57
N ILE A 437 -8.04 -6.42 10.36
CA ILE A 437 -7.05 -7.49 10.24
C ILE A 437 -7.73 -8.74 9.72
N LEU A 438 -7.31 -9.21 8.54
CA LEU A 438 -7.92 -10.34 7.86
C LEU A 438 -6.92 -11.40 7.41
N GLY A 439 -7.42 -12.63 7.32
CA GLY A 439 -6.67 -13.76 6.78
C GLY A 439 -5.42 -14.13 7.58
N GLY A 440 -4.48 -14.72 6.85
CA GLY A 440 -3.21 -15.20 7.34
C GLY A 440 -3.20 -16.69 7.68
N LEU A 441 -2.00 -17.15 8.02
CA LEU A 441 -1.71 -18.54 8.36
C LEU A 441 -1.30 -18.67 9.82
N ASN A 442 -1.62 -19.80 10.46
CA ASN A 442 -1.17 -20.12 11.82
C ASN A 442 0.26 -20.72 11.87
N ARG A 443 0.84 -21.03 10.70
CA ARG A 443 2.17 -21.64 10.53
C ARG A 443 2.74 -21.26 9.16
N SER A 444 4.06 -21.13 9.09
CA SER A 444 4.81 -20.86 7.86
C SER A 444 4.66 -22.00 6.84
N TYR A 445 5.03 -21.71 5.60
CA TYR A 445 4.96 -22.60 4.43
C TYR A 445 6.29 -23.33 4.11
N PHE A 446 7.39 -23.01 4.82
CA PHE A 446 8.68 -23.69 4.67
C PHE A 446 8.73 -25.04 5.40
N GLY A 447 8.17 -26.09 4.76
CA GLY A 447 8.30 -27.50 5.13
C GLY A 447 7.29 -28.42 4.43
N SER A 448 7.60 -29.71 4.33
CA SER A 448 7.10 -30.63 3.29
C SER A 448 5.59 -31.01 3.30
N CYS A 449 4.79 -30.53 4.26
CA CYS A 449 3.32 -30.67 4.26
C CYS A 449 2.62 -29.44 4.88
N GLN A 450 3.15 -28.23 4.65
CA GLN A 450 2.68 -27.00 5.32
C GLN A 450 1.63 -26.19 4.56
N TRP A 451 1.34 -26.58 3.31
CA TRP A 451 0.34 -25.98 2.43
C TRP A 451 -1.05 -26.61 2.65
N SER A 452 -1.36 -26.90 3.92
CA SER A 452 -2.66 -27.44 4.32
C SER A 452 -3.65 -26.32 4.55
N ARG A 453 -4.87 -26.53 4.06
CA ARG A 453 -6.07 -25.72 4.36
C ARG A 453 -6.25 -25.49 5.86
N ASP A 454 -5.85 -26.44 6.71
CA ASP A 454 -6.03 -26.36 8.17
C ASP A 454 -5.19 -25.24 8.82
N ASN A 455 -4.28 -24.62 8.07
CA ASN A 455 -3.46 -23.52 8.54
C ASN A 455 -4.09 -22.14 8.27
N ILE A 456 -5.16 -22.05 7.46
CA ILE A 456 -5.81 -20.79 7.07
C ILE A 456 -6.69 -20.27 8.22
N LEU A 457 -6.58 -18.97 8.49
CA LEU A 457 -7.35 -18.30 9.52
C LEU A 457 -8.51 -17.51 8.91
N PHE A 458 -9.73 -17.90 9.29
CA PHE A 458 -10.97 -17.23 8.83
C PHE A 458 -11.45 -16.14 9.79
N ASP A 459 -10.93 -16.09 11.02
CA ASP A 459 -11.31 -15.09 12.02
C ASP A 459 -10.64 -13.75 11.72
N THR A 460 -11.48 -12.72 11.58
CA THR A 460 -11.06 -11.35 11.29
C THR A 460 -11.36 -10.43 12.46
N TRP A 461 -10.55 -9.38 12.62
CA TRP A 461 -10.54 -8.54 13.81
C TRP A 461 -10.52 -7.06 13.43
N LEU A 462 -11.20 -6.25 14.23
CA LEU A 462 -11.06 -4.79 14.21
C LEU A 462 -10.18 -4.39 15.38
N TYR A 463 -9.08 -3.71 15.06
CA TYR A 463 -8.20 -3.10 16.02
C TYR A 463 -8.53 -1.62 16.16
N THR A 464 -8.88 -1.19 17.37
CA THR A 464 -9.04 0.21 17.72
C THR A 464 -7.73 0.73 18.31
N PRO A 465 -7.05 1.70 17.67
CA PRO A 465 -5.84 2.30 18.22
C PRO A 465 -6.08 2.91 19.62
N PRO A 466 -5.03 2.99 20.45
CA PRO A 466 -5.16 3.55 21.79
C PRO A 466 -5.64 5.01 21.74
N ALA A 467 -6.54 5.37 22.65
CA ALA A 467 -6.81 6.77 22.95
C ALA A 467 -5.57 7.45 23.54
N SER A 468 -5.54 8.79 23.54
CA SER A 468 -4.45 9.55 24.17
C SER A 468 -4.24 9.11 25.62
N GLY A 469 -3.02 8.72 25.99
CA GLY A 469 -2.67 8.24 27.32
C GLY A 469 -3.00 6.77 27.63
N ALA A 470 -3.70 6.05 26.75
CA ALA A 470 -3.91 4.61 26.91
C ALA A 470 -2.64 3.81 26.56
N SER A 471 -2.42 2.70 27.26
CA SER A 471 -1.22 1.87 27.05
C SER A 471 -1.29 1.06 25.75
N ASN A 472 -2.40 0.36 25.52
CA ASN A 472 -2.61 -0.48 24.34
C ASN A 472 -3.96 -0.15 23.69
N GLY A 473 -4.08 -0.40 22.38
CA GLY A 473 -5.37 -0.45 21.69
C GLY A 473 -6.18 -1.69 22.07
N SER A 474 -7.33 -1.89 21.45
CA SER A 474 -8.21 -3.04 21.70
C SER A 474 -8.57 -3.79 20.42
N PHE A 475 -8.82 -5.09 20.54
CA PHE A 475 -9.33 -5.92 19.44
C PHE A 475 -10.76 -6.34 19.73
N ARG A 476 -11.58 -6.35 18.68
CA ARG A 476 -12.91 -6.97 18.70
C ARG A 476 -13.11 -7.85 17.47
N PRO A 477 -13.88 -8.95 17.58
CA PRO A 477 -14.26 -9.73 16.41
C PRO A 477 -14.92 -8.84 15.36
N ALA A 478 -14.59 -9.06 14.09
CA ALA A 478 -15.13 -8.29 12.98
C ALA A 478 -16.12 -9.10 12.14
N ALA A 479 -15.73 -10.30 11.72
CA ALA A 479 -16.54 -11.30 11.03
C ALA A 479 -15.74 -12.61 10.91
N ARG A 480 -16.39 -13.69 10.45
CA ARG A 480 -15.69 -14.90 9.98
C ARG A 480 -15.85 -15.05 8.46
N MET A 481 -14.73 -15.30 7.77
CA MET A 481 -14.72 -15.41 6.30
C MET A 481 -15.35 -16.70 5.77
N ASP A 482 -15.38 -17.78 6.55
CA ASP A 482 -15.97 -19.06 6.14
C ASP A 482 -17.50 -19.05 6.11
N GLU A 483 -18.15 -17.94 6.48
CA GLU A 483 -19.60 -17.77 6.37
C GLU A 483 -20.07 -17.56 4.91
N LEU A 484 -19.15 -17.18 4.01
CA LEU A 484 -19.40 -17.19 2.57
C LEU A 484 -19.55 -18.61 2.01
N ASP A 485 -19.01 -19.60 2.71
CA ASP A 485 -18.90 -21.01 2.29
C ASP A 485 -20.22 -21.80 2.43
N ARG A 486 -21.37 -21.11 2.47
CA ARG A 486 -22.70 -21.72 2.67
C ARG A 486 -23.20 -22.53 1.48
N ASP A 487 -22.59 -22.38 0.31
CA ASP A 487 -23.06 -23.07 -0.90
C ASP A 487 -22.44 -24.45 -1.13
N GLY A 488 -21.44 -24.89 -0.34
CA GLY A 488 -20.83 -26.22 -0.50
C GLY A 488 -20.46 -26.56 -1.95
N CYS A 489 -20.28 -25.54 -2.79
CA CYS A 489 -20.23 -25.71 -4.23
C CYS A 489 -18.77 -25.92 -4.62
N ASN A 490 -18.44 -27.19 -4.84
CA ASN A 490 -17.48 -27.58 -5.85
C ASN A 490 -17.88 -26.91 -7.18
N ILE A 491 -17.43 -25.68 -7.45
CA ILE A 491 -17.59 -25.08 -8.77
C ILE A 491 -16.61 -25.81 -9.68
N PHE A 492 -17.14 -26.85 -10.32
CA PHE A 492 -16.44 -27.82 -11.14
C PHE A 492 -15.57 -27.17 -12.21
N CYS A 493 -14.41 -27.78 -12.37
CA CYS A 493 -13.50 -27.68 -13.51
C CYS A 493 -14.26 -27.98 -14.82
N SER A 494 -13.81 -27.42 -15.94
CA SER A 494 -14.37 -27.69 -17.27
C SER A 494 -13.31 -28.38 -18.13
N GLY A 495 -13.57 -29.65 -18.49
CA GLY A 495 -12.98 -30.35 -19.64
C GLY A 495 -11.64 -31.07 -19.43
N SER A 496 -11.69 -32.40 -19.38
CA SER A 496 -10.59 -33.39 -19.20
C SER A 496 -9.77 -33.20 -17.89
N GLU A 497 -10.33 -33.09 -16.68
CA GLU A 497 -11.45 -33.75 -15.96
C GLU A 497 -11.13 -35.04 -15.18
N THR A 498 -10.08 -35.80 -15.50
CA THR A 498 -9.77 -37.06 -14.78
C THR A 498 -8.76 -36.93 -13.63
N GLN A 499 -8.32 -35.72 -13.27
CA GLN A 499 -7.46 -35.44 -12.10
C GLN A 499 -8.17 -34.66 -10.97
N CYS A 500 -9.50 -34.57 -11.00
CA CYS A 500 -10.29 -34.09 -9.87
C CYS A 500 -10.29 -35.07 -8.66
N ASP A 501 -9.67 -36.25 -8.77
CA ASP A 501 -9.66 -37.31 -7.76
C ASP A 501 -8.68 -37.11 -6.57
N ARG A 502 -8.17 -35.90 -6.35
CA ARG A 502 -7.43 -35.57 -5.10
C ARG A 502 -7.85 -34.22 -4.49
N GLY A 503 -9.13 -34.07 -4.17
CA GLY A 503 -9.58 -33.29 -3.00
C GLY A 503 -9.30 -31.78 -2.97
N TYR A 504 -9.43 -31.07 -4.09
CA TYR A 504 -9.29 -29.61 -4.13
C TYR A 504 -10.58 -28.93 -3.65
N LEU A 505 -10.70 -28.70 -2.34
CA LEU A 505 -11.77 -27.94 -1.69
C LEU A 505 -11.22 -26.60 -1.17
N THR A 506 -11.19 -25.55 -1.99
CA THR A 506 -10.89 -24.20 -1.50
C THR A 506 -12.18 -23.55 -1.01
N LYS A 507 -12.26 -23.30 0.30
CA LYS A 507 -13.37 -22.53 0.90
C LYS A 507 -13.37 -21.10 0.37
N ASP A 508 -14.55 -20.60 0.02
CA ASP A 508 -14.74 -19.20 -0.33
C ASP A 508 -14.29 -18.31 0.84
N GLY A 509 -13.35 -17.39 0.58
CA GLY A 509 -12.77 -16.50 1.61
C GLY A 509 -11.41 -16.90 2.18
N ALA A 510 -10.76 -17.96 1.68
CA ALA A 510 -9.37 -18.25 2.04
C ALA A 510 -8.43 -17.10 1.63
N ARG A 511 -7.68 -16.54 2.59
CA ARG A 511 -6.66 -15.48 2.40
C ARG A 511 -5.41 -15.78 3.24
N GLY A 512 -4.26 -15.93 2.61
CA GLY A 512 -2.95 -15.97 3.26
C GLY A 512 -1.86 -15.54 2.27
N HIS A 513 -0.76 -16.27 2.12
CA HIS A 513 0.27 -15.94 1.13
C HIS A 513 -0.31 -15.56 -0.25
N HIS A 514 0.23 -14.48 -0.83
CA HIS A 514 -0.27 -13.84 -2.04
C HIS A 514 -1.72 -13.30 -1.97
N SER A 515 -2.28 -13.06 -0.77
CA SER A 515 -3.47 -12.21 -0.63
C SER A 515 -3.12 -10.73 -0.71
N SER A 516 -4.15 -9.93 -0.99
CA SER A 516 -4.09 -8.49 -0.97
C SER A 516 -5.41 -7.94 -0.44
N ALA A 517 -5.37 -6.78 0.24
CA ALA A 517 -6.57 -6.11 0.71
C ALA A 517 -6.47 -4.58 0.65
N LEU A 518 -7.57 -3.94 0.24
CA LEU A 518 -7.67 -2.50 0.01
C LEU A 518 -8.97 -1.93 0.58
N LEU A 519 -8.90 -0.74 1.18
CA LEU A 519 -10.08 0.07 1.43
C LEU A 519 -10.58 0.69 0.12
N LEU A 520 -11.89 0.64 -0.12
CA LEU A 520 -12.56 1.26 -1.25
C LEU A 520 -13.17 2.63 -0.89
N PRO A 521 -13.46 3.50 -1.89
CA PRO A 521 -14.07 4.82 -1.67
C PRO A 521 -15.43 4.79 -0.98
N ASP A 522 -16.18 3.69 -1.02
CA ASP A 522 -17.43 3.54 -0.26
C ASP A 522 -17.22 3.02 1.16
N GLY A 523 -15.98 2.89 1.64
CA GLY A 523 -15.71 2.38 2.97
C GLY A 523 -15.82 0.86 3.11
N ARG A 524 -16.03 0.10 2.02
CA ARG A 524 -15.88 -1.36 2.06
C ARG A 524 -14.42 -1.75 1.96
N VAL A 525 -14.09 -2.96 2.41
CA VAL A 525 -12.76 -3.56 2.20
C VAL A 525 -12.84 -4.60 1.10
N LEU A 526 -12.07 -4.41 0.04
CA LEU A 526 -11.81 -5.42 -0.98
C LEU A 526 -10.70 -6.34 -0.50
N SER A 527 -10.87 -7.65 -0.68
CA SER A 527 -9.83 -8.65 -0.48
C SER A 527 -9.76 -9.59 -1.67
N SER A 528 -8.57 -9.89 -2.16
CA SER A 528 -8.33 -10.76 -3.31
C SER A 528 -7.16 -11.71 -3.07
N GLY A 529 -7.04 -12.71 -3.95
CA GLY A 529 -5.94 -13.66 -3.92
C GLY A 529 -6.07 -14.73 -2.83
N THR A 530 -5.38 -15.83 -3.09
CA THR A 530 -4.30 -16.43 -2.31
C THR A 530 -3.72 -17.49 -3.26
N GLU A 531 -2.42 -17.69 -3.25
CA GLU A 531 -1.80 -18.76 -4.02
C GLU A 531 -0.71 -19.40 -3.18
N MET A 532 -0.88 -20.69 -2.95
CA MET A 532 -0.09 -21.49 -2.04
C MET A 532 0.08 -22.88 -2.67
N LYS A 533 1.27 -23.24 -3.10
CA LYS A 533 1.56 -24.56 -3.69
C LYS A 533 2.71 -25.24 -2.97
N ALA A 534 2.51 -26.50 -2.58
CA ALA A 534 3.58 -27.32 -2.04
C ALA A 534 4.65 -27.66 -3.09
N PRO A 535 5.96 -27.51 -2.77
CA PRO A 535 7.03 -27.99 -3.64
C PRO A 535 6.86 -29.49 -3.92
N GLY A 536 6.77 -29.87 -5.20
CA GLY A 536 6.74 -31.27 -5.62
C GLY A 536 5.44 -32.04 -5.36
N SER A 537 4.36 -31.40 -4.92
CA SER A 537 3.04 -32.06 -4.81
C SER A 537 1.92 -31.18 -5.34
N ASP A 538 1.08 -31.75 -6.21
CA ASP A 538 -0.14 -31.05 -6.66
C ASP A 538 -1.25 -31.14 -5.59
N SER A 539 -1.21 -32.15 -4.71
CA SER A 539 -2.24 -32.45 -3.71
C SER A 539 -2.37 -31.46 -2.54
N CYS A 540 -1.48 -30.47 -2.41
CA CYS A 540 -1.52 -29.46 -1.35
C CYS A 540 -1.39 -28.06 -1.95
N THR A 541 -2.46 -27.64 -2.64
CA THR A 541 -2.55 -26.34 -3.30
C THR A 541 -3.78 -25.58 -2.79
N VAL A 542 -3.61 -24.36 -2.28
CA VAL A 542 -4.70 -23.44 -1.96
C VAL A 542 -4.63 -22.28 -2.93
N VAL A 543 -5.63 -22.16 -3.78
CA VAL A 543 -5.74 -21.07 -4.75
C VAL A 543 -7.12 -20.45 -4.63
N ASN A 544 -7.18 -19.18 -4.23
CA ASN A 544 -8.42 -18.41 -4.21
C ASN A 544 -8.27 -17.20 -5.13
N ARG A 545 -8.92 -17.23 -6.29
CA ARG A 545 -8.86 -16.15 -7.27
C ARG A 545 -10.03 -15.17 -7.15
N PHE A 546 -10.97 -15.42 -6.25
CA PHE A 546 -12.20 -14.65 -6.16
C PHE A 546 -12.03 -13.45 -5.23
N PRO A 547 -12.21 -12.21 -5.73
CA PRO A 547 -12.26 -11.05 -4.86
C PRO A 547 -13.56 -11.03 -4.04
N THR A 548 -13.47 -10.64 -2.78
CA THR A 548 -14.58 -10.52 -1.84
C THR A 548 -14.61 -9.12 -1.24
N LEU A 549 -15.81 -8.68 -0.88
CA LEU A 549 -16.07 -7.39 -0.25
C LEU A 549 -16.52 -7.62 1.19
N PHE A 550 -15.87 -6.93 2.11
CA PHE A 550 -16.26 -6.84 3.51
C PHE A 550 -16.93 -5.50 3.74
N ASP A 551 -18.18 -5.54 4.20
CA ASP A 551 -18.94 -4.41 4.72
C ASP A 551 -18.64 -4.29 6.22
N PRO A 552 -17.84 -3.29 6.65
CA PRO A 552 -17.53 -3.14 8.06
C PRO A 552 -18.78 -2.76 8.88
N PRO A 553 -18.80 -3.01 10.19
CA PRO A 553 -19.96 -2.73 11.05
C PRO A 553 -20.51 -1.29 10.94
N TYR A 554 -19.68 -0.31 10.60
CA TYR A 554 -20.13 1.06 10.40
C TYR A 554 -21.05 1.26 9.17
N LEU A 555 -21.12 0.29 8.24
CA LEU A 555 -22.02 0.31 7.09
C LEU A 555 -23.34 -0.43 7.33
N LEU A 556 -23.51 -1.06 8.49
CA LEU A 556 -24.63 -1.96 8.77
C LEU A 556 -25.37 -1.55 10.05
N LYS A 557 -26.70 -1.40 10.00
CA LYS A 557 -27.54 -1.31 11.20
C LYS A 557 -27.56 -2.64 11.96
N ASP A 558 -28.09 -2.61 13.18
CA ASP A 558 -28.51 -3.82 13.89
C ASP A 558 -29.42 -4.66 12.99
N GLY A 559 -29.16 -5.96 12.93
CA GLY A 559 -29.83 -6.87 11.99
C GLY A 559 -29.29 -6.86 10.54
N GLY A 560 -28.19 -6.16 10.27
CA GLY A 560 -27.42 -6.29 9.02
C GLY A 560 -27.94 -5.51 7.81
N GLN A 561 -28.90 -4.59 8.01
CA GLN A 561 -29.40 -3.71 6.95
C GLN A 561 -28.42 -2.57 6.65
N PRO A 562 -28.40 -1.99 5.44
CA PRO A 562 -27.54 -0.84 5.14
C PRO A 562 -27.78 0.36 6.08
N GLU A 563 -26.71 0.94 6.59
CA GLU A 563 -26.71 2.14 7.43
C GLU A 563 -26.84 3.41 6.56
N PRO A 564 -27.77 4.35 6.85
CA PRO A 564 -27.78 5.69 6.29
C PRO A 564 -26.50 6.45 6.57
N ARG A 565 -25.93 7.08 5.54
CA ARG A 565 -24.59 7.69 5.59
C ARG A 565 -24.65 9.19 5.33
N PRO A 566 -23.72 9.98 5.90
CA PRO A 566 -23.56 11.36 5.47
C PRO A 566 -23.14 11.40 3.99
N THR A 567 -23.61 12.42 3.27
CA THR A 567 -23.33 12.60 1.84
C THR A 567 -22.62 13.93 1.63
N ILE A 568 -21.44 13.91 1.04
CA ILE A 568 -20.73 15.13 0.63
C ILE A 568 -21.43 15.66 -0.63
N GLN A 569 -22.15 16.77 -0.51
CA GLN A 569 -22.98 17.34 -1.58
C GLN A 569 -22.17 18.27 -2.49
N SER A 570 -21.23 19.02 -1.90
CA SER A 570 -20.34 19.93 -2.64
C SER A 570 -19.04 20.16 -1.89
N ILE A 571 -17.96 20.40 -2.63
CA ILE A 571 -16.66 20.86 -2.13
C ILE A 571 -16.22 22.05 -2.98
N SER A 572 -15.70 23.11 -2.37
CA SER A 572 -15.28 24.32 -3.10
C SER A 572 -14.16 24.10 -4.11
N ARG A 573 -13.24 23.16 -3.83
CA ARG A 573 -12.10 22.79 -4.67
C ARG A 573 -11.60 21.39 -4.32
N THR A 574 -11.05 20.65 -5.29
CA THR A 574 -10.57 19.28 -5.08
C THR A 574 -9.21 18.98 -5.70
N ASP A 575 -8.79 19.68 -6.75
CA ASP A 575 -7.54 19.37 -7.47
C ASP A 575 -6.95 20.61 -8.17
N PRO A 576 -5.71 21.05 -7.85
CA PRO A 576 -4.96 20.71 -6.63
C PRO A 576 -5.50 21.46 -5.41
N LEU A 577 -5.15 21.00 -4.21
CA LEU A 577 -5.28 21.69 -2.94
C LEU A 577 -3.91 21.96 -2.33
N ASP A 578 -3.75 23.14 -1.73
CA ASP A 578 -2.53 23.53 -1.04
C ASP A 578 -2.54 23.09 0.44
N TYR A 579 -1.37 22.91 1.02
CA TYR A 579 -1.25 22.60 2.45
C TYR A 579 -1.71 23.80 3.30
N GLY A 580 -2.51 23.54 4.33
CA GLY A 580 -3.12 24.58 5.15
C GLY A 580 -4.24 25.40 4.47
N GLU A 581 -4.59 25.11 3.21
CA GLU A 581 -5.76 25.70 2.55
C GLU A 581 -7.04 25.27 3.26
N THR A 582 -8.00 26.18 3.46
CA THR A 582 -9.33 25.85 3.97
C THR A 582 -10.30 25.73 2.81
N ILE A 583 -10.97 24.57 2.71
CA ILE A 583 -12.05 24.30 1.76
C ILE A 583 -13.40 24.35 2.47
N VAL A 584 -14.44 24.70 1.72
CA VAL A 584 -15.82 24.71 2.22
C VAL A 584 -16.57 23.51 1.65
N MET A 585 -17.27 22.77 2.50
CA MET A 585 -18.08 21.62 2.13
C MET A 585 -19.52 21.76 2.60
N SER A 586 -20.46 21.28 1.78
CA SER A 586 -21.85 21.04 2.20
C SER A 586 -22.06 19.54 2.35
N VAL A 587 -22.57 19.11 3.49
CA VAL A 587 -22.76 17.71 3.84
C VAL A 587 -24.22 17.46 4.22
N GLY A 588 -24.88 16.53 3.54
CA GLY A 588 -26.17 16.00 3.97
C GLY A 588 -25.98 15.02 5.12
N LEU A 589 -26.71 15.21 6.22
CA LEU A 589 -26.69 14.33 7.39
C LEU A 589 -27.82 13.29 7.30
N PRO A 590 -27.58 12.04 7.71
CA PRO A 590 -28.49 10.92 7.45
C PRO A 590 -29.75 10.85 8.36
N GLY A 591 -30.06 11.91 9.11
CA GLY A 591 -31.06 11.86 10.19
C GLY A 591 -32.52 11.94 9.75
N PRO A 592 -33.37 10.91 9.97
CA PRO A 592 -34.82 11.08 10.01
C PRO A 592 -35.23 11.95 11.22
N LEU A 593 -36.50 12.39 11.27
CA LEU A 593 -37.06 13.14 12.41
C LEU A 593 -36.88 12.34 13.72
N GLY A 594 -35.89 12.70 14.54
CA GLY A 594 -35.67 12.16 15.90
C GLY A 594 -34.26 11.67 16.22
N GLU A 595 -33.44 11.32 15.21
CA GLU A 595 -32.05 10.90 15.41
C GLU A 595 -31.08 12.06 15.15
N LYS A 596 -30.03 12.20 15.98
CA LYS A 596 -29.06 13.30 15.87
C LYS A 596 -27.70 12.78 15.43
N PHE A 597 -27.08 13.49 14.50
CA PHE A 597 -25.74 13.21 14.00
C PHE A 597 -24.85 14.43 14.17
N GLU A 598 -23.62 14.20 14.63
CA GLU A 598 -22.58 15.23 14.75
C GLU A 598 -21.40 14.88 13.87
N VAL A 599 -20.81 15.87 13.19
CA VAL A 599 -19.57 15.65 12.45
C VAL A 599 -18.46 15.36 13.45
N SER A 600 -17.85 14.17 13.37
CA SER A 600 -16.84 13.72 14.32
C SER A 600 -15.41 13.90 13.81
N SER A 601 -15.18 13.71 12.51
CA SER A 601 -13.89 13.95 11.87
C SER A 601 -14.00 14.12 10.36
N ILE A 602 -13.05 14.85 9.78
CA ILE A 602 -12.77 14.89 8.34
C ILE A 602 -11.44 14.17 8.14
N ALA A 603 -11.43 13.09 7.36
CA ALA A 603 -10.26 12.22 7.20
C ALA A 603 -9.82 12.13 5.74
N LEU A 604 -8.55 12.43 5.47
CA LEU A 604 -7.89 12.13 4.21
C LEU A 604 -7.23 10.75 4.31
N MET A 605 -7.68 9.84 3.45
CA MET A 605 -7.21 8.47 3.36
C MET A 605 -6.40 8.28 2.09
N ARG A 606 -5.11 8.01 2.22
CA ARG A 606 -4.27 7.70 1.06
C ARG A 606 -4.68 6.32 0.52
N PRO A 607 -5.00 6.19 -0.79
CA PRO A 607 -5.49 4.93 -1.34
C PRO A 607 -4.47 3.81 -1.16
N GLY A 608 -4.93 2.62 -0.79
CA GLY A 608 -4.03 1.50 -0.52
C GLY A 608 -3.36 0.98 -1.80
N SER A 609 -2.17 0.42 -1.64
CA SER A 609 -1.51 -0.37 -2.67
C SER A 609 -0.83 -1.53 -1.96
N SER A 610 -1.29 -2.77 -2.20
CA SER A 610 -0.97 -3.90 -1.33
C SER A 610 -0.52 -5.15 -2.08
N THR A 611 0.49 -5.82 -1.51
CA THR A 611 0.88 -7.18 -1.85
C THR A 611 1.63 -7.82 -0.68
N HIS A 612 1.60 -9.15 -0.55
CA HIS A 612 2.39 -9.91 0.42
C HIS A 612 2.31 -9.33 1.86
N ALA A 613 1.10 -9.00 2.32
CA ALA A 613 0.82 -8.41 3.64
C ALA A 613 1.48 -7.03 3.91
N VAL A 614 1.98 -6.38 2.86
CA VAL A 614 2.50 -5.01 2.89
C VAL A 614 1.57 -4.10 2.12
N ASN A 615 1.28 -2.94 2.71
CA ASN A 615 0.58 -1.85 2.05
C ASN A 615 1.48 -0.61 2.09
N PHE A 616 1.99 -0.19 0.94
CA PHE A 616 3.01 0.85 0.84
C PHE A 616 2.48 2.27 1.09
N GLU A 617 1.17 2.44 0.99
CA GLU A 617 0.58 3.77 0.78
C GLU A 617 -0.39 4.17 1.89
N GLN A 618 -1.11 3.21 2.48
CA GLN A 618 -2.23 3.51 3.37
C GLN A 618 -1.84 4.45 4.52
N ARG A 619 -2.64 5.48 4.70
CA ARG A 619 -2.43 6.54 5.70
C ARG A 619 -3.76 7.25 5.93
N LEU A 620 -4.08 7.55 7.17
CA LEU A 620 -5.21 8.40 7.55
C LEU A 620 -4.68 9.67 8.22
N VAL A 621 -5.01 10.82 7.66
CA VAL A 621 -4.68 12.15 8.21
C VAL A 621 -5.99 12.88 8.49
N ARG A 622 -6.20 13.28 9.75
CA ARG A 622 -7.40 14.03 10.14
C ARG A 622 -7.19 15.52 9.92
N CYS A 623 -8.17 16.18 9.33
CA CYS A 623 -8.13 17.61 9.06
C CYS A 623 -8.75 18.40 10.22
N LYS A 624 -8.25 19.61 10.45
CA LYS A 624 -9.00 20.58 11.25
C LYS A 624 -10.32 20.87 10.56
N PHE A 625 -11.40 20.99 11.31
CA PHE A 625 -12.65 21.49 10.76
C PHE A 625 -13.44 22.33 11.75
N GLU A 626 -14.24 23.24 11.19
CA GLU A 626 -15.20 24.08 11.90
C GLU A 626 -16.58 23.96 11.23
N ILE A 627 -17.62 23.80 12.03
CA ILE A 627 -18.99 23.72 11.55
C ILE A 627 -19.56 25.14 11.55
N THR A 628 -19.74 25.72 10.36
CA THR A 628 -20.21 27.11 10.19
C THR A 628 -21.72 27.22 10.26
N SER A 629 -22.44 26.15 9.90
CA SER A 629 -23.87 26.01 10.13
C SER A 629 -24.27 24.54 10.16
N GLN A 630 -25.29 24.20 10.96
CA GLN A 630 -25.84 22.85 10.99
C GLN A 630 -27.35 22.89 11.25
N SER A 631 -28.08 22.12 10.45
CA SER A 631 -29.45 21.70 10.67
C SER A 631 -29.48 20.18 10.87
N PRO A 632 -30.61 19.57 11.27
CA PRO A 632 -30.68 18.12 11.47
C PRO A 632 -30.34 17.29 10.20
N GLN A 633 -30.51 17.86 9.00
CA GLN A 633 -30.26 17.18 7.72
C GLN A 633 -29.05 17.72 6.95
N GLN A 634 -28.38 18.77 7.43
CA GLN A 634 -27.31 19.40 6.66
C GLN A 634 -26.29 20.09 7.55
N ALA A 635 -25.01 20.00 7.20
CA ALA A 635 -23.93 20.76 7.81
C ALA A 635 -23.10 21.48 6.73
N LYS A 636 -22.70 22.71 7.02
CA LYS A 636 -21.69 23.44 6.26
C LYS A 636 -20.39 23.47 7.06
N ILE A 637 -19.31 22.98 6.46
CA ILE A 637 -18.05 22.70 7.13
C ILE A 637 -16.93 23.46 6.44
N GLU A 638 -16.12 24.16 7.20
CA GLU A 638 -14.81 24.63 6.78
C GLU A 638 -13.76 23.63 7.24
N ALA A 639 -13.03 23.02 6.32
CA ALA A 639 -12.00 22.03 6.63
C ALA A 639 -10.64 22.53 6.14
N THR A 640 -9.65 22.58 7.03
CA THR A 640 -8.28 22.96 6.70
C THR A 640 -7.50 21.72 6.30
N MET A 641 -6.94 21.72 5.08
CA MET A 641 -6.07 20.67 4.58
C MET A 641 -4.87 20.48 5.50
N PRO A 642 -4.22 19.29 5.46
CA PRO A 642 -3.06 19.03 6.30
C PRO A 642 -2.02 20.15 6.22
N TRP A 643 -1.37 20.45 7.33
CA TRP A 643 -0.41 21.56 7.39
C TRP A 643 0.94 21.19 6.77
N SER A 644 1.23 19.90 6.60
CA SER A 644 2.56 19.46 6.16
C SER A 644 2.56 18.22 5.26
N PRO A 645 3.41 18.22 4.21
CA PRO A 645 3.66 17.05 3.37
C PRO A 645 4.40 15.93 4.10
N ASN A 646 5.04 16.20 5.24
CA ASN A 646 5.61 15.15 6.08
C ASN A 646 4.52 14.28 6.72
N THR A 647 3.40 14.92 7.05
CA THR A 647 2.24 14.28 7.64
C THR A 647 1.32 13.70 6.57
N ALA A 648 1.18 14.35 5.41
CA ALA A 648 0.41 13.85 4.28
C ALA A 648 1.18 14.09 2.96
N PRO A 649 2.00 13.14 2.47
CA PRO A 649 2.75 13.31 1.22
C PRO A 649 1.87 13.71 0.03
N PRO A 650 2.38 14.49 -0.94
CA PRO A 650 1.59 14.94 -2.09
C PRO A 650 0.94 13.79 -2.87
N GLY A 651 -0.24 14.05 -3.43
CA GLY A 651 -0.97 13.10 -4.26
C GLY A 651 -2.47 13.02 -3.96
N TRP A 652 -3.11 12.01 -4.53
CA TRP A 652 -4.55 11.79 -4.40
C TRP A 652 -4.93 11.11 -3.08
N TYR A 653 -6.00 11.61 -2.47
CA TYR A 653 -6.59 11.12 -1.22
C TYR A 653 -8.10 10.94 -1.37
N MET A 654 -8.62 9.94 -0.68
CA MET A 654 -10.05 9.78 -0.41
C MET A 654 -10.42 10.64 0.81
N LEU A 655 -11.25 11.67 0.62
CA LEU A 655 -11.79 12.50 1.69
C LEU A 655 -13.09 11.89 2.22
N PHE A 656 -13.09 11.50 3.49
CA PHE A 656 -14.26 11.01 4.20
C PHE A 656 -14.75 12.05 5.22
N VAL A 657 -16.07 12.19 5.33
CA VAL A 657 -16.72 12.86 6.45
C VAL A 657 -17.30 11.79 7.36
N ASN A 658 -16.82 11.72 8.59
CA ASN A 658 -17.33 10.82 9.60
C ASN A 658 -18.34 11.58 10.47
N VAL A 659 -19.51 10.97 10.70
CA VAL A 659 -20.49 11.46 11.67
C VAL A 659 -20.64 10.48 12.82
N LYS A 660 -20.87 10.99 14.03
CA LYS A 660 -21.24 10.22 15.19
C LYS A 660 -22.76 10.25 15.33
N ARG A 661 -23.39 9.08 15.36
CA ARG A 661 -24.78 8.94 15.77
C ARG A 661 -24.88 9.10 17.29
N MET A 662 -25.74 9.99 17.76
CA MET A 662 -25.74 10.39 19.18
C MET A 662 -26.44 9.38 20.09
N SER A 663 -27.33 8.54 19.56
CA SER A 663 -28.05 7.53 20.35
C SER A 663 -27.15 6.39 20.85
N ASP A 664 -26.12 6.01 20.10
CA ASP A 664 -25.24 4.87 20.41
C ASP A 664 -23.73 5.17 20.28
N GLY A 665 -23.37 6.35 19.78
CA GLY A 665 -21.99 6.77 19.57
C GLY A 665 -21.31 6.16 18.35
N LYS A 666 -22.04 5.48 17.46
CA LYS A 666 -21.49 4.85 16.27
C LYS A 666 -20.93 5.88 15.29
N ILE A 667 -19.72 5.63 14.79
CA ILE A 667 -19.08 6.45 13.77
C ILE A 667 -19.43 5.89 12.38
N ILE A 668 -20.02 6.73 11.53
CA ILE A 668 -20.50 6.36 10.20
C ILE A 668 -19.79 7.25 9.15
N PRO A 669 -18.98 6.68 8.25
CA PRO A 669 -18.31 7.43 7.20
C PRO A 669 -19.24 7.73 6.02
N SER A 670 -19.01 8.84 5.33
CA SER A 670 -19.56 9.12 4.00
C SER A 670 -18.98 8.16 2.95
N MET A 671 -19.53 8.15 1.74
CA MET A 671 -18.69 7.79 0.59
C MET A 671 -17.61 8.87 0.43
N ALA A 672 -16.41 8.47 0.01
CA ALA A 672 -15.31 9.39 -0.19
C ALA A 672 -15.51 10.27 -1.42
N GLN A 673 -14.93 11.46 -1.37
CA GLN A 673 -14.65 12.30 -2.54
C GLN A 673 -13.15 12.34 -2.77
N TRP A 674 -12.71 12.33 -4.02
CA TRP A 674 -11.28 12.43 -4.33
C TRP A 674 -10.81 13.88 -4.25
N VAL A 675 -9.70 14.09 -3.56
CA VAL A 675 -8.96 15.37 -3.53
C VAL A 675 -7.48 15.12 -3.78
N ARG A 676 -6.77 16.08 -4.35
CA ARG A 676 -5.33 16.01 -4.61
C ARG A 676 -4.58 17.08 -3.84
N LEU A 677 -3.68 16.68 -2.95
CA LEU A 677 -2.71 17.59 -2.34
C LEU A 677 -1.57 17.82 -3.34
N ASP A 678 -1.24 19.08 -3.61
CA ASP A 678 -0.19 19.39 -4.58
C ASP A 678 1.21 19.13 -4.03
N VAL A 679 2.21 19.08 -4.91
CA VAL A 679 3.59 19.19 -4.47
C VAL A 679 3.82 20.65 -4.03
N PRO A 680 4.22 20.95 -2.78
CA PRO A 680 4.41 22.33 -2.37
C PRO A 680 5.43 23.00 -3.27
N ALA A 681 5.11 24.21 -3.75
CA ALA A 681 5.97 24.99 -4.64
C ALA A 681 7.41 25.16 -4.09
N ASP A 682 7.55 25.04 -2.77
CA ASP A 682 8.74 25.12 -1.93
C ASP A 682 9.80 24.04 -2.16
N PHE A 683 9.38 22.88 -2.69
CA PHE A 683 10.25 21.72 -2.94
C PHE A 683 11.10 21.82 -4.19
N THR A 684 11.38 23.04 -4.64
CA THR A 684 12.36 23.29 -5.68
C THR A 684 13.75 22.94 -5.18
N PRO A 685 14.52 22.13 -5.92
CA PRO A 685 15.93 21.94 -5.64
C PRO A 685 16.66 23.28 -5.79
N TRP A 686 17.35 23.74 -4.75
CA TRP A 686 18.26 24.88 -4.83
C TRP A 686 19.69 24.41 -4.55
N SER A 687 20.64 24.95 -5.32
CA SER A 687 22.07 24.66 -5.18
C SER A 687 22.73 25.75 -4.37
N VAL A 688 23.61 25.37 -3.44
CA VAL A 688 24.47 26.32 -2.75
C VAL A 688 25.86 26.24 -3.36
N SER A 689 26.31 27.37 -3.92
CA SER A 689 27.67 27.56 -4.40
C SER A 689 28.41 28.50 -3.45
N GLY A 690 29.61 28.13 -3.01
CA GLY A 690 30.41 28.96 -2.12
C GLY A 690 31.88 28.52 -2.07
N SER A 691 32.78 29.46 -1.78
CA SER A 691 34.21 29.18 -1.58
C SER A 691 34.50 29.03 -0.09
N GLY A 692 34.67 27.80 0.41
CA GLY A 692 35.04 27.54 1.81
C GLY A 692 34.67 26.14 2.27
N GLY A 693 35.68 25.27 2.41
CA GLY A 693 35.52 23.82 2.64
C GLY A 693 35.10 23.38 4.05
N LYS A 694 34.04 23.92 4.65
CA LYS A 694 33.45 23.35 5.88
C LYS A 694 31.92 23.46 5.85
N GLY A 695 31.26 22.42 6.37
CA GLY A 695 29.80 22.27 6.37
C GLY A 695 29.07 23.54 6.77
N ILE A 696 28.31 24.10 5.81
CA ILE A 696 27.58 25.35 5.97
C ILE A 696 26.24 25.02 6.64
N LYS A 697 25.93 25.69 7.74
CA LYS A 697 24.59 25.65 8.34
C LYS A 697 23.78 26.83 7.83
N ILE A 698 22.64 26.57 7.19
CA ILE A 698 21.71 27.59 6.74
C ILE A 698 20.47 27.51 7.60
N ARG A 699 20.11 28.58 8.29
CA ARG A 699 18.93 28.65 9.15
C ARG A 699 17.96 29.70 8.64
N PHE A 700 16.69 29.35 8.60
CA PHE A 700 15.59 30.25 8.28
C PHE A 700 14.85 30.58 9.56
N TYR A 701 14.56 31.86 9.74
CA TYR A 701 13.83 32.39 10.87
C TYR A 701 12.61 33.17 10.39
N ASP A 702 11.51 33.07 11.13
CA ASP A 702 10.41 34.01 11.00
C ASP A 702 10.89 35.39 11.47
N PRO A 703 10.79 36.44 10.63
CA PRO A 703 11.38 37.74 10.93
C PRO A 703 10.67 38.46 12.09
N ALA A 704 9.38 38.19 12.32
CA ALA A 704 8.60 38.85 13.36
C ALA A 704 8.82 38.25 14.75
N SER A 705 8.82 36.92 14.84
CA SER A 705 8.91 36.17 16.09
C SER A 705 10.35 35.75 16.44
N GLY A 706 11.27 35.76 15.46
CA GLY A 706 12.63 35.22 15.62
C GLY A 706 12.67 33.70 15.74
N LEU A 707 11.54 33.02 15.50
CA LEU A 707 11.40 31.58 15.51
C LEU A 707 12.28 30.94 14.44
N MET A 708 13.14 29.99 14.78
CA MET A 708 13.82 29.18 13.77
C MET A 708 12.79 28.26 13.10
N LEU A 709 12.57 28.42 11.81
CA LEU A 709 11.62 27.64 11.03
C LEU A 709 12.26 26.41 10.40
N ARG A 710 13.57 26.50 10.09
CA ARG A 710 14.28 25.43 9.38
C ARG A 710 15.79 25.58 9.50
N GLN A 711 16.51 24.46 9.59
CA GLN A 711 17.96 24.41 9.41
C GLN A 711 18.33 23.40 8.32
N TYR A 712 19.32 23.74 7.52
CA TYR A 712 19.99 22.87 6.56
C TYR A 712 21.47 22.76 6.90
N ASP A 713 21.99 21.54 6.88
CA ASP A 713 23.42 21.27 7.00
C ASP A 713 23.93 20.85 5.62
N ALA A 714 24.69 21.72 4.95
CA ALA A 714 25.32 21.39 3.67
C ALA A 714 26.51 20.43 3.91
N PRO A 715 26.63 19.33 3.15
CA PRO A 715 27.70 18.35 3.34
C PRO A 715 29.09 18.97 3.10
N SER A 716 30.08 18.49 3.85
CA SER A 716 31.47 18.98 3.84
C SER A 716 32.30 18.51 2.64
N ASP A 717 31.83 17.51 1.91
CA ASP A 717 32.66 16.58 1.13
C ASP A 717 32.29 16.52 -0.37
N GLY A 718 31.80 17.63 -0.94
CA GLY A 718 31.29 17.63 -2.33
C GLY A 718 31.34 18.95 -3.09
N PHE A 719 32.44 19.71 -3.02
CA PHE A 719 32.70 20.69 -4.08
C PHE A 719 33.28 19.95 -5.29
N ASP A 720 32.52 19.83 -6.38
CA ASP A 720 33.13 19.51 -7.67
C ASP A 720 33.98 20.70 -8.16
N ALA A 721 34.77 20.50 -9.23
CA ALA A 721 35.65 21.52 -9.80
C ALA A 721 34.91 22.78 -10.30
N PHE A 722 33.58 22.83 -10.20
CA PHE A 722 32.71 23.95 -10.58
C PHE A 722 32.01 24.62 -9.38
N GLY A 723 32.29 24.20 -8.14
CA GLY A 723 31.88 24.92 -6.93
C GLY A 723 30.40 24.82 -6.57
N ALA A 724 29.66 23.85 -7.11
CA ALA A 724 28.26 23.62 -6.78
C ALA A 724 28.11 22.46 -5.77
N CYS A 725 27.45 22.72 -4.63
CA CYS A 725 27.07 21.68 -3.67
C CYS A 725 25.64 21.19 -3.92
N GLY A 726 25.34 19.99 -3.41
CA GLY A 726 24.11 19.22 -3.59
C GLY A 726 22.81 20.01 -3.45
N ARG A 727 21.81 19.56 -4.22
CA ARG A 727 20.44 20.07 -4.19
C ARG A 727 19.87 19.98 -2.77
N MET A 728 19.67 21.11 -2.12
CA MET A 728 18.87 21.20 -0.89
C MET A 728 17.40 21.39 -1.28
N ARG A 729 16.49 20.76 -0.53
CA ARG A 729 15.04 20.88 -0.73
C ARG A 729 14.43 21.48 0.52
N THR A 730 13.59 22.49 0.36
CA THR A 730 12.89 23.14 1.48
C THR A 730 11.40 22.94 1.44
N SER A 731 10.78 22.99 2.61
CA SER A 731 9.33 22.94 2.79
C SER A 731 8.78 24.30 3.25
N LEU A 732 9.58 25.36 3.12
CA LEU A 732 9.21 26.71 3.56
C LEU A 732 8.45 27.44 2.45
N PRO A 733 7.22 27.97 2.73
CA PRO A 733 6.43 28.71 1.76
C PRO A 733 7.17 29.89 1.16
N LYS A 734 6.68 30.41 0.05
CA LYS A 734 7.03 31.76 -0.38
C LYS A 734 6.72 32.74 0.77
N GLY A 735 7.73 33.47 1.22
CA GLY A 735 7.61 34.33 2.40
C GLY A 735 8.87 35.13 2.67
N VAL A 736 8.78 36.14 3.53
CA VAL A 736 9.95 36.89 3.99
C VAL A 736 10.54 36.14 5.19
N TYR A 737 11.83 35.84 5.13
CA TYR A 737 12.55 35.14 6.18
C TYR A 737 13.82 35.88 6.53
N LYS A 738 14.21 35.80 7.80
CA LYS A 738 15.56 36.10 8.22
C LYS A 738 16.39 34.82 8.04
N ILE A 739 17.37 34.86 7.14
CA ILE A 739 18.20 33.72 6.79
C ILE A 739 19.61 33.92 7.35
N GLU A 740 20.14 32.95 8.08
CA GLU A 740 21.49 32.94 8.65
C GLU A 740 22.33 31.85 7.98
N ALA A 741 23.55 32.18 7.53
CA ALA A 741 24.52 31.20 7.07
C ALA A 741 25.96 31.64 7.42
N ASN A 742 26.74 30.77 8.07
CA ASN A 742 28.14 31.05 8.46
C ASN A 742 28.34 32.40 9.18
N GLY A 743 27.39 32.81 10.02
CA GLY A 743 27.44 34.08 10.75
C GLY A 743 27.01 35.31 9.93
N LEU A 744 26.69 35.16 8.64
CA LEU A 744 25.97 36.16 7.86
C LEU A 744 24.47 36.02 8.14
N THR A 745 23.76 37.14 8.17
CA THR A 745 22.31 37.15 8.38
C THR A 745 21.66 38.19 7.47
N LYS A 746 20.56 37.81 6.80
CA LYS A 746 19.84 38.69 5.89
C LYS A 746 18.34 38.40 5.94
N GLU A 747 17.54 39.44 6.05
CA GLU A 747 16.09 39.32 5.85
C GLU A 747 15.79 39.49 4.36
N MET A 748 15.10 38.52 3.78
CA MET A 748 14.78 38.52 2.35
C MET A 748 13.54 37.69 2.03
N LEU A 749 12.88 38.07 0.93
CA LEU A 749 11.84 37.25 0.33
C LEU A 749 12.48 35.97 -0.20
N PHE A 750 12.13 34.85 0.42
CA PHE A 750 12.39 33.54 -0.13
C PHE A 750 11.26 33.21 -1.10
N VAL A 751 11.63 33.00 -2.35
CA VAL A 751 10.74 32.41 -3.36
C VAL A 751 11.32 31.05 -3.71
N PRO A 752 10.57 29.97 -3.47
CA PRO A 752 10.95 28.66 -3.95
C PRO A 752 11.32 28.66 -5.43
N GLY A 753 12.47 28.05 -5.74
CA GLY A 753 12.94 27.84 -7.11
C GLY A 753 13.67 29.04 -7.68
N GLU A 754 13.64 30.18 -6.99
CA GLU A 754 14.44 31.33 -7.31
C GLU A 754 15.73 31.29 -6.48
N GLY A 755 16.86 31.59 -7.14
CA GLY A 755 18.14 31.73 -6.45
C GLY A 755 18.16 33.02 -5.62
N PHE A 756 18.74 32.95 -4.42
CA PHE A 756 19.01 34.14 -3.60
C PHE A 756 20.48 34.16 -3.18
N SER A 757 21.03 35.36 -3.00
CA SER A 757 22.40 35.58 -2.52
C SER A 757 22.38 36.15 -1.11
N LEU A 758 22.99 35.40 -0.19
CA LEU A 758 23.27 35.83 1.17
C LEU A 758 24.49 36.75 1.19
#